data_AF-A0A1X7TA04-F1
#
_entry.id   AF-A0A1X7TA04-F1
#
_cell.length_a   1.000
_cell.length_b   1.000
_cell.length_c   1.000
_cell.angle_alpha   90.00
_cell.angle_beta   90.00
_cell.angle_gamma   90.00
#
_symmetry.space_group_name_H-M   'P 1'
#
loop_
_entity.id
_entity.type
_entity.pdbx_description
1 polymer ?
#
loop_
_entity_poly.entity_id
_entity_poly.type
_entity_poly.pdbx_seq_one_letter_code
_entity_poly.pdbx_strand_id
1 'polypeptide(L)'
;MYLVLLTIVFLLSVSEVISQCPLSSGIYLRHGGNCYTNGSFFWDSSVNEVTEAISCVLPGTNLTTGQWVRVANSDDPVDCNSNSASDPFQCTSLALPNATLNLYLAQGLTATTEGWYKCCLPTDCSDSNTSIIFANIFSIYLANNGNCYPNGSYFWDSRANSDTEAISCVLPGTSLTTGQWVRVADPDDPVDCNNNSASDPFRCTNVISPAALNFYLAQGLTTTTEGWYKCCLPTNCSDPNTNIIFANIFRFAEIESFTVADLPSDMTEYPQEYKLNCTKIGYYQYGIRVNIGSTAMANHTNCDDRYNSDNCPGTVLVSSTYTVRYTVTITWDGMNVSSGPISQSTTGDQVYQCRVADHPDSNAIRIRNVTIKVPATAPSSLTEINKTTTNITVSWTALDSSDADGYVVNVTSDTDTGQTVQLEGSNNAITLNELRGGITYSITVRAYQQLLGPASTISVQTLPVINSINWTLVSSITQLNNTQYRIDCLTTTDIDPSTDVYWLVNGVMKSSSNYSLIDVLTYNNTLLVYPDPLGVSVNVTCIAMIGGVNYNQSVILHAPSGPPNNVRGFILNATSIKVNWTNSSETNGYVIEYTTGDVTRNVVSTSEDEIVLTDLSPMSTYTISVYSYIDLPSVNSTVTVLRFDCELL
;
A
#
# COMPACT_ATOMS: atom_id res chain seq x y z
N MET A 1 -10.63 45.75 -65.66
CA MET A 1 -10.70 45.69 -64.18
C MET A 1 -11.14 44.28 -63.83
N TYR A 2 -10.19 43.36 -63.69
CA TYR A 2 -10.47 41.97 -63.35
C TYR A 2 -10.49 41.84 -61.83
N LEU A 3 -11.61 41.36 -61.29
CA LEU A 3 -11.78 41.04 -59.89
C LEU A 3 -11.13 39.66 -59.65
N VAL A 4 -9.97 39.64 -59.00
CA VAL A 4 -9.31 38.39 -58.58
C VAL A 4 -10.08 37.86 -57.38
N LEU A 5 -10.70 36.69 -57.54
CA LEU A 5 -11.32 35.92 -56.47
C LEU A 5 -10.21 35.31 -55.62
N LEU A 6 -10.02 35.81 -54.39
CA LEU A 6 -9.15 35.18 -53.40
C LEU A 6 -9.87 33.93 -52.88
N THR A 7 -9.49 32.74 -53.36
CA THR A 7 -9.84 31.47 -52.72
C THR A 7 -9.01 31.32 -51.46
N ILE A 8 -9.61 31.63 -50.31
CA ILE A 8 -9.07 31.29 -48.99
C ILE A 8 -9.48 29.84 -48.71
N VAL A 9 -8.52 28.93 -48.82
CA VAL A 9 -8.65 27.54 -48.37
C VAL A 9 -8.56 27.55 -46.85
N PHE A 10 -9.68 27.31 -46.17
CA PHE A 10 -9.69 27.00 -44.74
C PHE A 10 -9.27 25.53 -44.57
N LEU A 11 -8.05 25.31 -44.08
CA LEU A 11 -7.53 24.02 -43.61
C LEU A 11 -7.71 23.96 -42.10
N LEU A 12 -8.52 23.03 -41.57
CA LEU A 12 -8.32 22.54 -40.21
C LEU A 12 -8.79 21.08 -40.04
N SER A 13 -7.85 20.28 -39.53
CA SER A 13 -7.92 18.92 -38.94
C SER A 13 -7.95 17.67 -39.85
N VAL A 14 -6.98 17.56 -40.76
CA VAL A 14 -6.35 16.26 -41.06
C VAL A 14 -4.85 16.54 -41.27
N SER A 15 -4.00 16.17 -40.31
CA SER A 15 -2.54 16.41 -40.23
C SER A 15 -2.06 17.85 -40.52
N GLU A 16 -1.42 18.51 -39.55
CA GLU A 16 -0.65 19.73 -39.87
C GLU A 16 0.54 19.34 -40.76
N VAL A 17 0.39 19.54 -42.07
CA VAL A 17 1.49 19.44 -43.02
C VAL A 17 2.37 20.66 -42.81
N ILE A 18 3.52 20.46 -42.18
CA ILE A 18 4.51 21.51 -41.95
C ILE A 18 5.49 21.48 -43.12
N SER A 19 5.50 22.54 -43.92
CA SER A 19 6.39 22.67 -45.09
C SER A 19 7.87 22.82 -44.71
N GLN A 20 8.17 23.10 -43.44
CA GLN A 20 9.52 23.20 -42.90
C GLN A 20 9.66 22.29 -41.68
N CYS A 21 10.48 21.25 -41.82
CA CYS A 21 10.77 20.32 -40.74
C CYS A 21 11.51 21.03 -39.59
N PRO A 22 11.14 20.79 -38.32
CA PRO A 22 11.78 21.43 -37.19
C PRO A 22 13.29 21.10 -37.16
N LEU A 23 14.12 22.15 -37.13
CA LEU A 23 15.57 22.04 -37.19
C LEU A 23 16.22 21.74 -35.82
N SER A 24 15.47 21.87 -34.72
CA SER A 24 16.02 21.60 -33.39
C SER A 24 14.95 21.09 -32.42
N SER A 25 15.22 19.90 -31.86
CA SER A 25 14.50 19.18 -30.81
C SER A 25 13.08 18.71 -31.15
N GLY A 26 12.91 17.38 -31.14
CA GLY A 26 11.64 16.68 -31.34
C GLY A 26 11.70 15.61 -32.42
N ILE A 27 11.15 14.43 -32.14
CA ILE A 27 10.90 13.38 -33.12
C ILE A 27 9.74 13.81 -34.04
N TYR A 28 9.86 13.59 -35.34
CA TYR A 28 8.79 13.91 -36.30
C TYR A 28 8.67 12.86 -37.40
N LEU A 29 7.53 12.88 -38.10
CA LEU A 29 7.29 12.06 -39.29
C LEU A 29 7.54 12.88 -40.54
N ARG A 30 8.10 12.26 -41.58
CA ARG A 30 8.33 12.87 -42.88
C ARG A 30 7.84 11.93 -43.98
N HIS A 31 7.14 12.48 -44.96
CA HIS A 31 6.62 11.73 -46.09
C HIS A 31 6.44 12.65 -47.31
N GLY A 32 6.85 12.22 -48.50
CA GLY A 32 6.75 13.03 -49.72
C GLY A 32 7.45 14.39 -49.64
N GLY A 33 8.51 14.51 -48.83
CA GLY A 33 9.24 15.75 -48.59
C GLY A 33 8.65 16.69 -47.53
N ASN A 34 7.41 16.45 -47.08
CA ASN A 34 6.74 17.24 -46.06
C ASN A 34 6.90 16.63 -44.66
N CYS A 35 6.74 17.44 -43.62
CA CYS A 35 6.80 17.02 -42.23
C CYS A 35 5.42 16.99 -41.56
N TYR A 36 5.24 16.02 -40.68
CA TYR A 36 3.96 15.64 -40.08
C TYR A 36 4.13 15.49 -38.57
N THR A 37 3.09 15.90 -37.83
CA THR A 37 3.04 15.82 -36.37
C THR A 37 2.67 14.41 -35.89
N ASN A 38 2.87 14.17 -34.60
CA ASN A 38 2.47 12.94 -33.94
C ASN A 38 0.98 12.65 -34.15
N GLY A 39 0.63 11.43 -34.53
CA GLY A 39 -0.75 11.05 -34.79
C GLY A 39 -1.18 11.22 -36.26
N SER A 40 -0.24 11.35 -37.20
CA SER A 40 -0.57 11.61 -38.62
C SER A 40 -0.98 10.37 -39.40
N PHE A 41 -1.72 10.59 -40.49
CA PHE A 41 -2.40 9.59 -41.29
C PHE A 41 -1.73 9.42 -42.66
N PHE A 42 -1.43 8.18 -43.04
CA PHE A 42 -0.74 7.83 -44.29
C PHE A 42 -1.46 6.68 -44.98
N TRP A 43 -1.41 6.69 -46.30
CA TRP A 43 -2.16 5.80 -47.16
C TRP A 43 -1.20 4.67 -47.52
N ASP A 44 -1.58 3.41 -47.37
CA ASP A 44 -0.67 2.30 -47.68
C ASP A 44 -0.13 2.40 -49.13
N SER A 45 -0.98 2.83 -50.06
CA SER A 45 -0.67 3.05 -51.46
C SER A 45 0.28 4.21 -51.70
N SER A 46 0.41 5.14 -50.76
CA SER A 46 1.39 6.21 -50.78
C SER A 46 2.64 5.86 -49.97
N VAL A 47 2.80 4.62 -49.51
CA VAL A 47 3.98 4.18 -48.76
C VAL A 47 4.44 2.82 -49.28
N ASN A 48 4.25 2.58 -50.58
CA ASN A 48 4.48 1.28 -51.23
C ASN A 48 5.89 1.11 -51.81
N GLU A 49 6.75 2.12 -51.66
CA GLU A 49 8.13 2.10 -52.14
C GLU A 49 9.04 2.94 -51.24
N VAL A 50 10.36 2.70 -51.31
CA VAL A 50 11.36 3.37 -50.46
C VAL A 50 11.31 4.89 -50.59
N THR A 51 11.06 5.39 -51.80
CA THR A 51 10.95 6.82 -52.12
C THR A 51 9.71 7.49 -51.51
N GLU A 52 8.71 6.68 -51.19
CA GLU A 52 7.45 7.10 -50.58
C GLU A 52 7.35 6.67 -49.11
N ALA A 53 8.46 6.20 -48.51
CA ALA A 53 8.46 5.74 -47.12
C ALA A 53 8.02 6.84 -46.14
N ILE A 54 7.43 6.41 -45.02
CA ILE A 54 7.27 7.25 -43.83
C ILE A 54 8.59 7.22 -43.09
N SER A 55 9.29 8.35 -43.04
CA SER A 55 10.50 8.52 -42.26
C SER A 55 10.16 9.06 -40.88
N CYS A 56 10.45 8.28 -39.85
CA CYS A 56 10.54 8.78 -38.49
C CYS A 56 11.95 9.34 -38.28
N VAL A 57 12.06 10.62 -37.89
CA VAL A 57 13.35 11.34 -37.84
C VAL A 57 13.54 11.99 -36.48
N LEU A 58 14.72 11.77 -35.87
CA LEU A 58 15.17 12.46 -34.66
C LEU A 58 16.44 13.28 -34.97
N PRO A 59 16.32 14.61 -35.13
CA PRO A 59 17.45 15.47 -35.51
C PRO A 59 18.59 15.48 -34.48
N GLY A 60 19.83 15.52 -34.98
CA GLY A 60 21.02 15.72 -34.13
C GLY A 60 21.36 14.54 -33.20
N THR A 61 20.79 13.36 -33.46
CA THR A 61 21.07 12.12 -32.73
C THR A 61 21.48 11.02 -33.68
N ASN A 62 22.26 10.04 -33.20
CA ASN A 62 22.64 8.87 -33.99
C ASN A 62 21.69 7.71 -33.69
N LEU A 63 21.32 6.98 -34.73
CA LEU A 63 20.52 5.77 -34.57
C LEU A 63 21.35 4.67 -33.91
N THR A 64 20.82 4.05 -32.84
CA THR A 64 21.45 2.90 -32.18
C THR A 64 20.73 1.61 -32.54
N THR A 65 19.46 1.50 -32.17
CA THR A 65 18.61 0.34 -32.52
C THR A 65 17.39 0.80 -33.29
N GLY A 66 16.54 1.64 -32.67
CA GLY A 66 15.30 2.18 -33.25
C GLY A 66 14.29 1.10 -33.64
N GLN A 67 13.00 1.40 -33.56
CA GLN A 67 11.99 0.37 -33.83
C GLN A 67 10.65 0.94 -34.26
N TRP A 68 10.00 0.25 -35.20
CA TRP A 68 8.56 0.39 -35.46
C TRP A 68 7.82 -0.76 -34.78
N VAL A 69 6.73 -0.44 -34.08
CA VAL A 69 5.89 -1.39 -33.34
C VAL A 69 4.43 -1.13 -33.64
N ARG A 70 3.61 -2.16 -33.80
CA ARG A 70 2.16 -1.99 -33.97
C ARG A 70 1.53 -1.66 -32.61
N VAL A 71 0.67 -0.64 -32.53
CA VAL A 71 0.07 -0.25 -31.23
C VAL A 71 -0.95 -1.28 -30.75
N ALA A 72 -1.64 -1.96 -31.66
CA ALA A 72 -2.63 -2.99 -31.32
C ALA A 72 -1.99 -4.21 -30.59
N ASN A 73 -0.68 -4.42 -30.76
CA ASN A 73 0.12 -5.40 -30.02
C ASN A 73 1.47 -4.77 -29.69
N SER A 74 1.56 -4.10 -28.52
CA SER A 74 2.76 -3.37 -28.10
C SER A 74 4.03 -4.22 -27.97
N ASP A 75 3.88 -5.56 -27.92
CA ASP A 75 4.95 -6.52 -27.76
C ASP A 75 5.41 -7.14 -29.10
N ASP A 76 4.79 -6.76 -30.22
CA ASP A 76 5.08 -7.31 -31.55
C ASP A 76 5.69 -6.24 -32.47
N PRO A 77 7.02 -6.20 -32.61
CA PRO A 77 7.68 -5.26 -33.50
C PRO A 77 7.42 -5.59 -34.95
N VAL A 78 7.41 -4.55 -35.79
CA VAL A 78 7.26 -4.72 -37.24
C VAL A 78 8.45 -5.51 -37.79
N ASP A 79 8.21 -6.65 -38.47
CA ASP A 79 9.28 -7.38 -39.17
C ASP A 79 9.65 -6.65 -40.47
N CYS A 80 10.68 -5.82 -40.37
CA CYS A 80 11.23 -5.05 -41.46
C CYS A 80 11.87 -5.87 -42.60
N ASN A 81 11.92 -7.20 -42.50
CA ASN A 81 12.48 -8.10 -43.52
C ASN A 81 11.45 -9.09 -44.10
N SER A 82 10.18 -9.00 -43.69
CA SER A 82 9.14 -9.89 -44.20
C SER A 82 8.60 -9.41 -45.55
N ASN A 83 8.52 -10.34 -46.50
CA ASN A 83 7.80 -10.16 -47.78
C ASN A 83 6.48 -10.95 -47.78
N SER A 84 5.93 -11.22 -46.60
CA SER A 84 4.67 -11.96 -46.45
C SER A 84 3.46 -11.01 -46.42
N ALA A 85 2.31 -11.49 -46.86
CA ALA A 85 1.08 -10.70 -46.81
C ALA A 85 0.57 -10.40 -45.41
N SER A 86 0.98 -11.19 -44.42
CA SER A 86 0.71 -10.98 -43.00
C SER A 86 1.60 -9.92 -42.37
N ASP A 87 2.77 -9.66 -42.96
CA ASP A 87 3.73 -8.68 -42.43
C ASP A 87 4.47 -8.01 -43.59
N PRO A 88 3.81 -7.09 -44.32
CA PRO A 88 4.31 -6.58 -45.60
C PRO A 88 5.35 -5.46 -45.47
N PHE A 89 5.91 -5.26 -44.29
CA PHE A 89 6.72 -4.09 -43.99
C PHE A 89 8.16 -4.27 -44.39
N GLN A 90 8.73 -3.17 -44.84
CA GLN A 90 10.12 -3.03 -45.19
C GLN A 90 10.62 -1.75 -44.55
N CYS A 91 11.83 -1.81 -43.98
CA CYS A 91 12.41 -0.66 -43.33
C CYS A 91 13.79 -0.37 -43.88
N THR A 92 14.16 0.92 -43.89
CA THR A 92 15.55 1.32 -44.07
C THR A 92 15.92 2.28 -42.97
N SER A 93 17.20 2.31 -42.61
CA SER A 93 17.68 3.19 -41.55
C SER A 93 18.83 4.06 -42.03
N LEU A 94 18.90 5.27 -41.49
CA LEU A 94 20.02 6.18 -41.67
C LEU A 94 20.51 6.63 -40.30
N ALA A 95 21.78 6.35 -40.00
CA ALA A 95 22.36 6.59 -38.69
C ALA A 95 22.84 8.03 -38.47
N LEU A 96 23.16 8.78 -39.53
CA LEU A 96 23.80 10.10 -39.48
C LEU A 96 23.35 11.01 -40.64
N PRO A 97 23.23 12.34 -40.43
CA PRO A 97 23.41 13.10 -39.18
C PRO A 97 22.18 13.13 -38.26
N ASN A 98 21.06 12.57 -38.73
CA ASN A 98 19.81 12.47 -37.99
C ASN A 98 19.39 11.00 -37.98
N ALA A 99 19.18 10.43 -36.79
CA ALA A 99 18.62 9.09 -36.63
C ALA A 99 17.29 9.03 -37.40
N THR A 100 17.25 8.21 -38.44
CA THR A 100 16.07 8.09 -39.30
C THR A 100 15.72 6.62 -39.48
N LEU A 101 14.45 6.28 -39.26
CA LEU A 101 13.90 4.97 -39.54
C LEU A 101 12.73 5.12 -40.51
N ASN A 102 12.92 4.60 -41.72
CA ASN A 102 11.94 4.60 -42.79
C ASN A 102 11.10 3.33 -42.70
N LEU A 103 9.80 3.46 -42.94
CA LEU A 103 8.85 2.36 -43.08
C LEU A 103 8.15 2.47 -44.44
N TYR A 104 8.15 1.40 -45.20
CA TYR A 104 7.40 1.25 -46.45
C TYR A 104 6.89 -0.18 -46.61
N LEU A 105 6.03 -0.40 -47.58
CA LEU A 105 5.25 -1.62 -47.72
C LEU A 105 5.61 -2.31 -49.03
N ALA A 106 5.98 -3.59 -48.98
CA ALA A 106 6.19 -4.42 -50.17
C ALA A 106 4.87 -4.76 -50.90
N GLN A 107 3.74 -4.66 -50.19
CA GLN A 107 2.38 -4.89 -50.68
C GLN A 107 1.38 -4.15 -49.79
N GLY A 108 0.13 -4.01 -50.25
CA GLY A 108 -0.92 -3.33 -49.48
C GLY A 108 -1.21 -4.00 -48.13
N LEU A 109 -1.74 -3.21 -47.19
CA LEU A 109 -2.13 -3.69 -45.88
C LEU A 109 -3.44 -4.50 -45.96
N THR A 110 -3.56 -5.46 -45.06
CA THR A 110 -4.81 -6.14 -44.71
C THR A 110 -5.50 -5.42 -43.55
N ALA A 111 -6.78 -5.73 -43.31
CA ALA A 111 -7.55 -5.22 -42.17
C ALA A 111 -6.90 -5.50 -40.79
N THR A 112 -6.08 -6.55 -40.66
CA THR A 112 -5.37 -6.89 -39.41
C THR A 112 -4.03 -6.18 -39.26
N THR A 113 -3.52 -5.60 -40.35
CA THR A 113 -2.23 -4.92 -40.37
C THR A 113 -2.41 -3.40 -40.41
N GLU A 114 -3.51 -2.86 -40.91
CA GLU A 114 -3.78 -1.42 -40.82
C GLU A 114 -3.93 -0.92 -39.38
N GLY A 115 -3.67 0.37 -39.16
CA GLY A 115 -3.88 1.02 -37.86
C GLY A 115 -2.70 1.84 -37.39
N TRP A 116 -2.54 1.92 -36.07
CA TRP A 116 -1.53 2.76 -35.42
C TRP A 116 -0.18 2.03 -35.28
N TYR A 117 0.87 2.74 -35.62
CA TYR A 117 2.25 2.33 -35.51
C TYR A 117 3.01 3.32 -34.65
N LYS A 118 3.82 2.80 -33.74
CA LYS A 118 4.70 3.52 -32.84
C LYS A 118 6.12 3.43 -33.39
N CYS A 119 6.75 4.57 -33.68
CA CYS A 119 8.18 4.65 -33.94
C CYS A 119 8.91 5.09 -32.67
N CYS A 120 10.01 4.42 -32.34
CA CYS A 120 10.90 4.73 -31.23
C CYS A 120 12.29 5.05 -31.74
N LEU A 121 12.84 6.18 -31.32
CA LEU A 121 14.19 6.66 -31.63
C LEU A 121 14.84 7.37 -30.42
N PRO A 122 16.17 7.27 -30.25
CA PRO A 122 17.12 6.57 -31.11
C PRO A 122 17.23 5.07 -30.79
N THR A 123 16.68 4.64 -29.64
CA THR A 123 16.63 3.26 -29.14
C THR A 123 15.26 2.63 -29.42
N ASP A 124 15.16 1.33 -29.21
CA ASP A 124 13.92 0.56 -29.39
C ASP A 124 12.84 0.95 -28.37
N CYS A 125 11.65 0.39 -28.56
CA CYS A 125 10.46 0.77 -27.81
C CYS A 125 10.39 0.24 -26.38
N SER A 126 11.39 -0.54 -25.93
CA SER A 126 11.50 -1.04 -24.56
C SER A 126 12.21 -0.06 -23.62
N ASP A 127 12.97 0.88 -24.17
CA ASP A 127 13.67 1.92 -23.40
C ASP A 127 12.71 3.05 -23.00
N SER A 128 12.59 3.29 -21.69
CA SER A 128 11.72 4.36 -21.15
C SER A 128 12.14 5.76 -21.57
N ASN A 129 13.38 5.96 -22.03
CA ASN A 129 13.91 7.26 -22.46
C ASN A 129 13.88 7.45 -23.99
N THR A 130 13.34 6.48 -24.75
CA THR A 130 13.20 6.62 -26.19
C THR A 130 12.14 7.68 -26.55
N SER A 131 12.39 8.46 -27.59
CA SER A 131 11.39 9.37 -28.14
C SER A 131 10.40 8.59 -29.00
N ILE A 132 9.11 8.89 -28.82
CA ILE A 132 8.02 8.15 -29.46
C ILE A 132 7.22 9.05 -30.39
N ILE A 133 6.90 8.55 -31.58
CA ILE A 133 5.92 9.16 -32.47
C ILE A 133 5.01 8.12 -33.10
N PHE A 134 3.75 8.48 -33.30
CA PHE A 134 2.71 7.62 -33.84
C PHE A 134 2.34 8.02 -35.28
N ALA A 135 2.25 7.02 -36.14
CA ALA A 135 1.74 7.12 -37.51
C ALA A 135 0.56 6.14 -37.66
N ASN A 136 -0.50 6.54 -38.36
CA ASN A 136 -1.57 5.63 -38.73
C ASN A 136 -1.44 5.31 -40.23
N ILE A 137 -1.33 4.03 -40.58
CA ILE A 137 -1.26 3.59 -41.98
C ILE A 137 -2.50 2.76 -42.28
N PHE A 138 -3.24 3.14 -43.31
CA PHE A 138 -4.49 2.50 -43.69
C PHE A 138 -4.60 2.37 -45.21
N SER A 139 -5.24 1.30 -45.66
CA SER A 139 -5.53 1.06 -47.08
C SER A 139 -6.86 1.66 -47.49
N ILE A 140 -7.82 1.65 -46.57
CA ILE A 140 -9.19 2.05 -46.77
C ILE A 140 -9.56 3.10 -45.73
N TYR A 141 -10.36 4.09 -46.10
CA TYR A 141 -10.78 5.13 -45.16
C TYR A 141 -12.25 5.52 -45.37
N LEU A 142 -12.79 6.20 -44.36
CA LEU A 142 -14.11 6.80 -44.41
C LEU A 142 -13.96 8.30 -44.70
N ALA A 143 -14.77 8.84 -45.59
CA ALA A 143 -14.79 10.26 -45.91
C ALA A 143 -16.19 10.81 -45.63
N ASN A 144 -16.27 12.00 -45.06
CA ASN A 144 -17.54 12.71 -44.88
C ASN A 144 -17.26 14.21 -44.86
N ASN A 145 -18.04 14.99 -45.63
CA ASN A 145 -17.91 16.45 -45.72
C ASN A 145 -16.48 16.94 -45.96
N GLY A 146 -15.74 16.25 -46.84
CA GLY A 146 -14.36 16.59 -47.20
C GLY A 146 -13.29 16.18 -46.18
N ASN A 147 -13.67 15.59 -45.05
CA ASN A 147 -12.73 15.09 -44.04
C ASN A 147 -12.56 13.57 -44.19
N CYS A 148 -11.37 13.08 -43.83
CA CYS A 148 -11.04 11.66 -43.81
C CYS A 148 -11.05 11.15 -42.37
N TYR A 149 -11.52 9.93 -42.18
CA TYR A 149 -11.79 9.30 -40.91
C TYR A 149 -11.23 7.88 -40.91
N PRO A 150 -10.55 7.45 -39.83
CA PRO A 150 -9.99 6.12 -39.74
C PRO A 150 -11.07 5.05 -39.49
N ASN A 151 -10.63 3.80 -39.52
CA ASN A 151 -11.43 2.66 -39.12
C ASN A 151 -11.98 2.83 -37.68
N GLY A 152 -13.25 2.51 -37.47
CA GLY A 152 -13.93 2.64 -36.18
C GLY A 152 -14.57 4.00 -35.91
N SER A 153 -14.66 4.88 -36.91
CA SER A 153 -15.17 6.24 -36.74
C SER A 153 -16.68 6.33 -36.57
N TYR A 154 -17.13 7.42 -35.94
CA TYR A 154 -18.50 7.65 -35.50
C TYR A 154 -19.19 8.74 -36.33
N PHE A 155 -20.39 8.43 -36.82
CA PHE A 155 -21.22 9.33 -37.61
C PHE A 155 -22.65 9.30 -37.08
N TRP A 156 -23.23 10.45 -36.79
CA TRP A 156 -24.64 10.49 -36.43
C TRP A 156 -25.51 10.73 -37.67
N ASP A 157 -26.74 10.24 -37.63
CA ASP A 157 -27.71 10.24 -38.73
C ASP A 157 -27.86 11.59 -39.45
N SER A 158 -27.96 12.69 -38.70
CA SER A 158 -28.13 14.02 -39.29
C SER A 158 -26.92 14.51 -40.11
N ARG A 159 -25.77 13.81 -40.07
CA ARG A 159 -24.57 14.08 -40.88
C ARG A 159 -24.47 13.21 -42.13
N ALA A 160 -25.41 12.31 -42.37
CA ALA A 160 -25.45 11.42 -43.51
C ALA A 160 -26.78 11.49 -44.26
N ASN A 161 -27.50 12.61 -44.17
CA ASN A 161 -28.92 12.72 -44.60
C ASN A 161 -29.13 13.01 -46.10
N SER A 162 -28.05 13.18 -46.85
CA SER A 162 -28.10 13.58 -48.26
C SER A 162 -26.85 13.12 -49.00
N ASP A 163 -26.94 13.05 -50.33
CA ASP A 163 -25.84 12.66 -51.21
C ASP A 163 -24.57 13.51 -50.99
N THR A 164 -24.73 14.79 -50.67
CA THR A 164 -23.61 15.71 -50.39
C THR A 164 -22.96 15.49 -49.03
N GLU A 165 -23.68 14.84 -48.12
CA GLU A 165 -23.22 14.50 -46.77
C GLU A 165 -22.97 12.99 -46.64
N ALA A 166 -22.80 12.27 -47.75
CA ALA A 166 -22.60 10.83 -47.70
C ALA A 166 -21.33 10.45 -46.92
N ILE A 167 -21.38 9.29 -46.27
CA ILE A 167 -20.22 8.60 -45.72
C ILE A 167 -19.63 7.77 -46.85
N SER A 168 -18.49 8.19 -47.37
CA SER A 168 -17.77 7.51 -48.44
C SER A 168 -16.77 6.54 -47.86
N CYS A 169 -16.94 5.26 -48.12
CA CYS A 169 -15.84 4.32 -47.96
C CYS A 169 -14.97 4.38 -49.21
N VAL A 170 -13.67 4.63 -49.07
CA VAL A 170 -12.77 4.91 -50.20
C VAL A 170 -11.54 4.01 -50.11
N LEU A 171 -11.24 3.33 -51.22
CA LEU A 171 -10.02 2.56 -51.45
C LEU A 171 -9.22 3.22 -52.59
N PRO A 172 -8.16 3.98 -52.26
CA PRO A 172 -7.31 4.71 -53.20
C PRO A 172 -6.58 3.78 -54.17
N GLY A 173 -6.20 4.30 -55.34
CA GLY A 173 -5.32 3.59 -56.28
C GLY A 173 -5.93 2.35 -56.95
N THR A 174 -7.17 2.00 -56.62
CA THR A 174 -7.90 0.86 -57.18
C THR A 174 -9.18 1.31 -57.89
N SER A 175 -9.77 0.40 -58.67
CA SER A 175 -11.09 0.62 -59.28
C SER A 175 -12.14 -0.27 -58.63
N LEU A 176 -13.33 0.29 -58.42
CA LEU A 176 -14.45 -0.42 -57.81
C LEU A 176 -14.92 -1.54 -58.73
N THR A 177 -15.04 -2.76 -58.20
CA THR A 177 -15.60 -3.91 -58.96
C THR A 177 -17.03 -4.18 -58.53
N THR A 178 -17.24 -4.45 -57.24
CA THR A 178 -18.58 -4.64 -56.67
C THR A 178 -18.79 -3.75 -55.44
N GLY A 179 -17.85 -3.76 -54.48
CA GLY A 179 -17.97 -3.11 -53.17
C GLY A 179 -19.19 -3.55 -52.36
N GLN A 180 -19.19 -3.37 -51.04
CA GLN A 180 -20.39 -3.64 -50.24
C GLN A 180 -20.40 -2.94 -48.88
N TRP A 181 -21.54 -2.41 -48.47
CA TRP A 181 -21.83 -2.10 -47.07
C TRP A 181 -22.66 -3.21 -46.44
N VAL A 182 -22.29 -3.63 -45.24
CA VAL A 182 -22.98 -4.69 -44.49
C VAL A 182 -23.13 -4.25 -43.03
N ARG A 183 -24.28 -4.53 -42.43
CA ARG A 183 -24.49 -4.30 -40.99
C ARG A 183 -23.73 -5.36 -40.20
N VAL A 184 -23.03 -4.98 -39.14
CA VAL A 184 -22.31 -5.97 -38.31
C VAL A 184 -23.28 -6.84 -37.52
N ALA A 185 -24.42 -6.28 -37.10
CA ALA A 185 -25.46 -7.02 -36.37
C ALA A 185 -26.17 -8.08 -37.22
N ASP A 186 -26.15 -7.94 -38.55
CA ASP A 186 -26.68 -8.92 -39.49
C ASP A 186 -25.70 -9.10 -40.67
N PRO A 187 -24.67 -9.94 -40.51
CA PRO A 187 -23.62 -10.11 -41.50
C PRO A 187 -24.11 -10.72 -42.82
N ASP A 188 -25.27 -11.39 -42.80
CA ASP A 188 -25.86 -12.10 -43.93
C ASP A 188 -26.84 -11.21 -44.72
N ASP A 189 -27.16 -10.01 -44.22
CA ASP A 189 -28.03 -9.02 -44.87
C ASP A 189 -27.26 -7.76 -45.30
N PRO A 190 -26.80 -7.70 -46.56
CA PRO A 190 -26.19 -6.50 -47.12
C PRO A 190 -27.12 -5.30 -47.05
N VAL A 191 -26.54 -4.10 -46.93
CA VAL A 191 -27.31 -2.87 -47.04
C VAL A 191 -27.93 -2.78 -48.44
N ASP A 192 -29.26 -2.83 -48.53
CA ASP A 192 -29.98 -2.66 -49.79
C ASP A 192 -29.99 -1.18 -50.20
N CYS A 193 -29.03 -0.81 -51.05
CA CYS A 193 -28.86 0.54 -51.59
C CYS A 193 -29.96 1.00 -52.56
N ASN A 194 -30.88 0.11 -52.96
CA ASN A 194 -31.90 0.39 -53.97
C ASN A 194 -33.31 0.57 -53.39
N ASN A 195 -33.51 0.30 -52.10
CA ASN A 195 -34.82 0.34 -51.48
C ASN A 195 -35.18 1.75 -51.00
N ASN A 196 -36.46 2.09 -51.11
CA ASN A 196 -37.05 3.30 -50.51
C ASN A 196 -37.88 2.94 -49.26
N SER A 197 -37.73 1.71 -48.76
CA SER A 197 -38.46 1.20 -47.62
C SER A 197 -37.95 1.80 -46.30
N ALA A 198 -38.81 1.77 -45.27
CA ALA A 198 -38.40 2.14 -43.92
C ALA A 198 -37.49 1.07 -43.26
N SER A 199 -37.38 -0.14 -43.84
CA SER A 199 -36.47 -1.20 -43.36
C SER A 199 -35.03 -0.94 -43.76
N ASP A 200 -34.84 -0.36 -44.95
CA ASP A 200 -33.54 -0.08 -45.55
C ASP A 200 -33.53 1.39 -46.00
N PRO A 201 -33.39 2.33 -45.04
CA PRO A 201 -33.39 3.76 -45.32
C PRO A 201 -32.15 4.25 -46.07
N PHE A 202 -31.40 3.35 -46.70
CA PHE A 202 -30.05 3.62 -47.22
C PHE A 202 -30.06 3.81 -48.72
N ARG A 203 -29.18 4.71 -49.15
CA ARG A 203 -28.84 4.92 -50.53
C ARG A 203 -27.34 4.87 -50.67
N CYS A 204 -26.89 4.28 -51.76
CA CYS A 204 -25.48 4.21 -52.05
C CYS A 204 -25.20 4.72 -53.46
N THR A 205 -24.08 5.39 -53.62
CA THR A 205 -23.55 5.74 -54.94
C THR A 205 -22.13 5.25 -55.05
N ASN A 206 -21.76 4.86 -56.27
CA ASN A 206 -20.52 4.15 -56.53
C ASN A 206 -19.64 5.03 -57.41
N VAL A 207 -18.39 5.23 -57.02
CA VAL A 207 -17.37 5.88 -57.84
C VAL A 207 -16.37 4.82 -58.27
N ILE A 208 -16.14 4.72 -59.59
CA ILE A 208 -15.31 3.66 -60.17
C ILE A 208 -13.84 3.90 -59.84
N SER A 209 -13.34 5.14 -59.91
CA SER A 209 -11.92 5.46 -59.67
C SER A 209 -11.75 6.87 -59.07
N PRO A 210 -11.12 7.01 -57.88
CA PRO A 210 -10.72 5.92 -56.99
C PRO A 210 -11.95 5.12 -56.54
N ALA A 211 -11.77 3.84 -56.19
CA ALA A 211 -12.87 2.99 -55.76
C ALA A 211 -13.53 3.60 -54.51
N ALA A 212 -14.77 4.07 -54.65
CA ALA A 212 -15.52 4.60 -53.51
C ALA A 212 -16.96 4.11 -53.51
N LEU A 213 -17.43 3.76 -52.30
CA LEU A 213 -18.80 3.37 -52.03
C LEU A 213 -19.39 4.34 -51.02
N ASN A 214 -20.20 5.26 -51.52
CA ASN A 214 -20.89 6.27 -50.73
C ASN A 214 -22.12 5.67 -50.07
N PHE A 215 -22.41 6.12 -48.86
CA PHE A 215 -23.53 5.69 -48.04
C PHE A 215 -24.23 6.91 -47.46
N TYR A 216 -25.53 7.06 -47.70
CA TYR A 216 -26.34 8.11 -47.10
C TYR A 216 -27.76 7.62 -46.81
N LEU A 217 -28.45 8.38 -45.97
CA LEU A 217 -29.74 8.08 -45.40
C LEU A 217 -30.82 8.83 -46.18
N ALA A 218 -31.71 8.11 -46.85
CA ALA A 218 -32.92 8.67 -47.44
C ALA A 218 -34.02 8.93 -46.40
N GLN A 219 -33.97 8.22 -45.26
CA GLN A 219 -34.86 8.39 -44.12
C GLN A 219 -34.05 8.29 -42.81
N GLY A 220 -34.62 8.76 -41.70
CA GLY A 220 -33.98 8.67 -40.40
C GLY A 220 -33.72 7.22 -39.96
N LEU A 221 -32.69 7.02 -39.14
CA LEU A 221 -32.38 5.71 -38.58
C LEU A 221 -33.41 5.30 -37.52
N THR A 222 -33.71 4.00 -37.49
CA THR A 222 -34.49 3.35 -36.44
C THR A 222 -33.56 2.65 -35.42
N THR A 223 -34.12 2.13 -34.33
CA THR A 223 -33.38 1.35 -33.32
C THR A 223 -32.75 0.08 -33.88
N THR A 224 -33.30 -0.51 -34.94
CA THR A 224 -32.79 -1.75 -35.54
C THR A 224 -31.81 -1.49 -36.67
N THR A 225 -31.71 -0.25 -37.13
CA THR A 225 -30.87 0.13 -38.26
C THR A 225 -29.69 1.00 -37.86
N GLU A 226 -29.43 1.21 -36.58
CA GLU A 226 -28.25 1.93 -36.10
C GLU A 226 -27.17 0.98 -35.57
N GLY A 227 -25.94 1.47 -35.47
CA GLY A 227 -24.82 0.75 -34.89
C GLY A 227 -23.66 0.58 -35.87
N TRP A 228 -22.98 -0.56 -35.79
CA TRP A 228 -21.78 -0.82 -36.57
C TRP A 228 -22.07 -1.33 -37.98
N TYR A 229 -21.40 -0.70 -38.94
CA TYR A 229 -21.38 -1.04 -40.35
C TYR A 229 -19.96 -1.41 -40.74
N LYS A 230 -19.82 -2.39 -41.63
CA LYS A 230 -18.57 -2.70 -42.32
C LYS A 230 -18.72 -2.37 -43.80
N CYS A 231 -17.74 -1.69 -44.36
CA CYS A 231 -17.60 -1.50 -45.79
C CYS A 231 -16.47 -2.39 -46.31
N CYS A 232 -16.70 -3.05 -47.44
CA CYS A 232 -15.74 -3.88 -48.13
C CYS A 232 -15.42 -3.30 -49.51
N LEU A 233 -14.13 -3.09 -49.79
CA LEU A 233 -13.61 -2.65 -51.08
C LEU A 233 -12.32 -3.40 -51.47
N PRO A 234 -12.04 -3.58 -52.78
CA PRO A 234 -12.84 -3.13 -53.93
C PRO A 234 -13.96 -4.12 -54.29
N THR A 235 -13.94 -5.32 -53.70
CA THR A 235 -14.89 -6.42 -53.87
C THR A 235 -15.88 -6.45 -52.69
N ASN A 236 -16.81 -7.40 -52.70
CA ASN A 236 -17.83 -7.54 -51.66
C ASN A 236 -17.29 -8.21 -50.39
N CYS A 237 -18.06 -8.19 -49.30
CA CYS A 237 -17.62 -8.73 -48.01
C CYS A 237 -17.51 -10.26 -47.94
N SER A 238 -17.89 -10.98 -49.00
CA SER A 238 -17.69 -12.43 -49.10
C SER A 238 -16.30 -12.80 -49.59
N ASP A 239 -15.56 -11.85 -50.19
CA ASP A 239 -14.18 -12.05 -50.60
C ASP A 239 -13.26 -11.94 -49.37
N PRO A 240 -12.51 -13.00 -49.00
CA PRO A 240 -11.60 -12.96 -47.85
C PRO A 240 -10.43 -11.98 -48.02
N ASN A 241 -10.15 -11.52 -49.25
CA ASN A 241 -9.06 -10.58 -49.54
C ASN A 241 -9.53 -9.14 -49.72
N THR A 242 -10.82 -8.85 -49.50
CA THR A 242 -11.31 -7.46 -49.54
C THR A 242 -10.78 -6.67 -48.36
N ASN A 243 -10.49 -5.39 -48.56
CA ASN A 243 -10.24 -4.46 -47.47
C ASN A 243 -11.54 -4.16 -46.75
N ILE A 244 -11.49 -4.01 -45.42
CA ILE A 244 -12.67 -3.83 -44.58
C ILE A 244 -12.45 -2.61 -43.70
N ILE A 245 -13.43 -1.71 -43.66
CA ILE A 245 -13.47 -0.60 -42.71
C ILE A 245 -14.79 -0.54 -41.97
N PHE A 246 -14.74 -0.22 -40.68
CA PHE A 246 -15.91 -0.10 -39.82
C PHE A 246 -16.29 1.35 -39.54
N ALA A 247 -17.59 1.61 -39.55
CA ALA A 247 -18.21 2.88 -39.18
C ALA A 247 -19.33 2.63 -38.17
N ASN A 248 -19.41 3.42 -37.10
CA ASN A 248 -20.58 3.43 -36.24
C ASN A 248 -21.52 4.55 -36.69
N ILE A 249 -22.70 4.18 -37.15
CA ILE A 249 -23.70 5.10 -37.69
C ILE A 249 -24.93 5.04 -36.78
N PHE A 250 -25.21 6.12 -36.05
CA PHE A 250 -26.17 6.11 -34.94
C PHE A 250 -27.13 7.30 -34.98
N ARG A 251 -28.30 7.15 -34.36
CA ARG A 251 -29.25 8.26 -34.23
C ARG A 251 -28.94 9.13 -33.01
N PHE A 252 -29.05 10.43 -33.19
CA PHE A 252 -28.77 11.46 -32.19
C PHE A 252 -27.35 11.35 -31.61
N ALA A 253 -27.19 10.57 -30.55
CA ALA A 253 -26.09 10.63 -29.61
C ALA A 253 -25.52 9.24 -29.33
N GLU A 254 -24.19 9.11 -29.26
CA GLU A 254 -23.49 7.89 -28.82
C GLU A 254 -22.51 8.13 -27.65
N ILE A 255 -22.15 7.07 -26.94
CA ILE A 255 -21.01 7.02 -26.01
C ILE A 255 -19.81 6.43 -26.75
N GLU A 256 -18.88 7.28 -27.14
CA GLU A 256 -17.65 6.89 -27.82
C GLU A 256 -16.78 6.01 -26.92
N SER A 257 -16.60 6.43 -25.67
CA SER A 257 -15.79 5.71 -24.69
C SER A 257 -16.28 5.93 -23.26
N PHE A 258 -16.04 4.93 -22.42
CA PHE A 258 -16.20 5.03 -20.98
C PHE A 258 -15.05 4.28 -20.33
N THR A 259 -14.13 5.00 -19.70
CA THR A 259 -12.84 4.49 -19.25
C THR A 259 -12.52 4.96 -17.83
N VAL A 260 -11.77 4.14 -17.10
CA VAL A 260 -11.18 4.53 -15.81
C VAL A 260 -9.79 5.12 -16.05
N ALA A 261 -9.45 6.17 -15.33
CA ALA A 261 -8.13 6.79 -15.32
C ALA A 261 -7.66 7.00 -13.88
N ASP A 262 -6.36 7.16 -13.71
CA ASP A 262 -5.72 7.46 -12.42
C ASP A 262 -6.04 6.41 -11.33
N LEU A 263 -6.08 5.12 -11.69
CA LEU A 263 -6.14 4.05 -10.67
C LEU A 263 -4.85 4.05 -9.84
N PRO A 264 -4.93 3.83 -8.52
CA PRO A 264 -3.75 3.79 -7.66
C PRO A 264 -2.87 2.60 -8.04
N SER A 265 -1.56 2.85 -8.17
CA SER A 265 -0.55 1.79 -8.34
C SER A 265 0.04 1.35 -7.01
N ASP A 266 0.08 2.26 -6.03
CA ASP A 266 0.45 1.99 -4.64
C ASP A 266 -0.82 1.72 -3.84
N MET A 267 -0.98 0.47 -3.38
CA MET A 267 -2.18 0.06 -2.64
C MET A 267 -2.15 0.51 -1.18
N THR A 268 -1.06 1.14 -0.73
CA THR A 268 -0.97 1.76 0.59
C THR A 268 -1.68 3.12 0.66
N GLU A 269 -1.99 3.74 -0.49
CA GLU A 269 -2.80 4.96 -0.53
C GLU A 269 -4.24 4.68 -0.09
N TYR A 270 -4.70 5.43 0.93
CA TYR A 270 -6.04 5.27 1.49
C TYR A 270 -6.56 6.59 2.09
N PRO A 271 -7.79 7.04 1.76
CA PRO A 271 -8.71 6.46 0.79
C PRO A 271 -8.17 6.57 -0.65
N GLN A 272 -8.65 5.68 -1.53
CA GLN A 272 -8.20 5.63 -2.92
C GLN A 272 -9.01 6.58 -3.79
N GLU A 273 -8.34 7.33 -4.66
CA GLU A 273 -8.99 8.23 -5.63
C GLU A 273 -8.71 7.79 -7.05
N TYR A 274 -9.71 7.90 -7.93
CA TYR A 274 -9.58 7.64 -9.37
C TYR A 274 -10.65 8.41 -10.15
N LYS A 275 -10.55 8.39 -11.48
CA LYS A 275 -11.45 9.15 -12.36
C LYS A 275 -12.19 8.26 -13.34
N LEU A 276 -13.47 8.55 -13.53
CA LEU A 276 -14.30 7.97 -14.58
C LEU A 276 -14.47 8.98 -15.70
N ASN A 277 -14.02 8.64 -16.91
CA ASN A 277 -14.14 9.46 -18.10
C ASN A 277 -15.22 8.89 -19.01
N CYS A 278 -16.35 9.57 -19.13
CA CYS A 278 -17.36 9.26 -20.13
C CYS A 278 -17.31 10.27 -21.28
N THR A 279 -17.07 9.76 -22.48
CA THR A 279 -16.96 10.57 -23.70
C THR A 279 -18.18 10.37 -24.57
N LYS A 280 -18.88 11.48 -24.79
CA LYS A 280 -20.09 11.63 -25.59
C LYS A 280 -19.72 12.12 -26.99
N ILE A 281 -20.40 11.64 -28.04
CA ILE A 281 -20.26 12.16 -29.42
C ILE A 281 -21.58 12.24 -30.17
N GLY A 282 -21.86 13.31 -30.92
CA GLY A 282 -23.04 13.42 -31.78
C GLY A 282 -23.95 14.59 -31.42
N TYR A 283 -25.26 14.36 -31.32
CA TYR A 283 -26.26 15.43 -31.12
C TYR A 283 -25.94 16.29 -29.90
N TYR A 284 -25.99 17.61 -30.11
CA TYR A 284 -25.52 18.63 -29.18
C TYR A 284 -26.44 18.84 -27.96
N GLN A 285 -27.68 18.32 -27.98
CA GLN A 285 -28.65 18.42 -26.88
C GLN A 285 -28.86 17.09 -26.19
N TYR A 286 -28.51 16.99 -24.89
CA TYR A 286 -28.54 15.72 -24.16
C TYR A 286 -28.61 15.88 -22.64
N GLY A 287 -28.88 14.77 -21.95
CA GLY A 287 -28.55 14.56 -20.55
C GLY A 287 -27.51 13.46 -20.42
N ILE A 288 -26.56 13.63 -19.50
CA ILE A 288 -25.52 12.65 -19.21
C ILE A 288 -25.47 12.36 -17.71
N ARG A 289 -25.34 11.08 -17.38
CA ARG A 289 -25.31 10.60 -16.00
C ARG A 289 -24.28 9.49 -15.85
N VAL A 290 -23.49 9.55 -14.79
CA VAL A 290 -22.61 8.45 -14.37
C VAL A 290 -23.17 7.87 -13.08
N ASN A 291 -23.52 6.59 -13.11
CA ASN A 291 -24.13 5.87 -12.01
C ASN A 291 -23.21 4.78 -11.49
N ILE A 292 -23.42 4.42 -10.24
CA ILE A 292 -23.11 3.10 -9.70
C ILE A 292 -24.38 2.50 -9.12
N GLY A 293 -24.75 1.30 -9.57
CA GLY A 293 -26.09 0.76 -9.30
C GLY A 293 -27.20 1.77 -9.64
N SER A 294 -28.02 2.15 -8.65
CA SER A 294 -29.08 3.15 -8.80
C SER A 294 -28.68 4.58 -8.45
N THR A 295 -27.48 4.82 -7.91
CA THR A 295 -27.06 6.14 -7.43
C THR A 295 -26.30 6.88 -8.52
N ALA A 296 -26.70 8.12 -8.78
CA ALA A 296 -26.01 9.00 -9.72
C ALA A 296 -24.85 9.69 -9.03
N MET A 297 -23.61 9.36 -9.42
CA MET A 297 -22.40 10.04 -8.96
C MET A 297 -22.22 11.40 -9.64
N ALA A 298 -22.64 11.49 -10.91
CA ALA A 298 -22.80 12.75 -11.61
C ALA A 298 -24.08 12.72 -12.44
N ASN A 299 -24.81 13.83 -12.49
CA ASN A 299 -26.08 13.94 -13.21
C ASN A 299 -26.21 15.34 -13.81
N HIS A 300 -26.02 15.44 -15.11
CA HIS A 300 -26.20 16.67 -15.87
C HIS A 300 -27.37 16.50 -16.83
N THR A 301 -28.31 17.45 -16.79
CA THR A 301 -29.53 17.43 -17.59
C THR A 301 -29.63 18.70 -18.42
N ASN A 302 -30.24 18.61 -19.60
CA ASN A 302 -30.46 19.73 -20.50
C ASN A 302 -29.15 20.41 -20.94
N CYS A 303 -28.12 19.61 -21.22
CA CYS A 303 -26.89 20.08 -21.83
C CYS A 303 -27.14 20.50 -23.27
N ASP A 304 -26.51 21.59 -23.71
CA ASP A 304 -26.53 22.07 -25.09
C ASP A 304 -25.12 22.56 -25.47
N ASP A 305 -24.38 21.75 -26.22
CA ASP A 305 -22.97 22.01 -26.57
C ASP A 305 -22.78 23.22 -27.50
N ARG A 306 -23.86 23.79 -28.06
CA ARG A 306 -23.77 25.00 -28.90
C ARG A 306 -23.54 26.26 -28.08
N TYR A 307 -23.88 26.21 -26.79
CA TYR A 307 -23.76 27.33 -25.88
C TYR A 307 -22.81 26.94 -24.75
N ASN A 308 -22.05 27.92 -24.25
CA ASN A 308 -21.28 27.70 -23.04
C ASN A 308 -22.25 27.67 -21.85
N SER A 309 -22.82 26.50 -21.58
CA SER A 309 -23.76 26.31 -20.48
C SER A 309 -22.99 25.90 -19.22
N ASP A 310 -23.06 26.71 -18.17
CA ASP A 310 -22.42 26.42 -16.87
C ASP A 310 -22.93 25.11 -16.23
N ASN A 311 -24.09 24.61 -16.68
CA ASN A 311 -24.76 23.44 -16.12
C ASN A 311 -24.10 22.10 -16.48
N CYS A 312 -23.24 22.09 -17.51
CA CYS A 312 -22.64 20.88 -18.05
C CYS A 312 -21.11 21.07 -18.17
N PRO A 313 -20.34 20.75 -17.12
CA PRO A 313 -18.90 21.02 -17.02
C PRO A 313 -18.06 20.00 -17.80
N GLY A 314 -18.46 19.68 -19.03
CA GLY A 314 -17.73 18.77 -19.90
C GLY A 314 -16.52 19.45 -20.54
N THR A 315 -15.45 18.68 -20.80
CA THR A 315 -14.31 19.14 -21.60
C THR A 315 -14.57 18.83 -23.06
N VAL A 316 -14.64 19.87 -23.91
CA VAL A 316 -14.80 19.69 -25.36
C VAL A 316 -13.50 19.12 -25.95
N LEU A 317 -13.60 17.96 -26.58
CA LEU A 317 -12.48 17.31 -27.29
C LEU A 317 -12.46 17.71 -28.77
N VAL A 318 -13.63 17.63 -29.42
CA VAL A 318 -13.79 17.96 -30.85
C VAL A 318 -15.11 18.69 -31.03
N SER A 319 -15.05 19.99 -31.32
CA SER A 319 -16.25 20.83 -31.43
C SER A 319 -17.09 20.52 -32.67
N SER A 320 -16.48 20.10 -33.78
CA SER A 320 -17.20 19.79 -35.02
C SER A 320 -18.15 18.61 -34.84
N THR A 321 -17.78 17.60 -34.06
CA THR A 321 -18.58 16.41 -33.80
C THR A 321 -19.33 16.45 -32.46
N TYR A 322 -19.27 17.59 -31.75
CA TYR A 322 -19.76 17.74 -30.37
C TYR A 322 -19.27 16.61 -29.47
N THR A 323 -17.98 16.31 -29.57
CA THR A 323 -17.35 15.30 -28.73
C THR A 323 -16.94 15.94 -27.42
N VAL A 324 -17.56 15.51 -26.33
CA VAL A 324 -17.39 16.09 -24.99
C VAL A 324 -17.12 14.99 -23.98
N ARG A 325 -16.08 15.18 -23.17
CA ARG A 325 -15.69 14.27 -22.09
C ARG A 325 -16.12 14.81 -20.74
N TYR A 326 -16.82 13.97 -19.99
CA TYR A 326 -17.20 14.21 -18.60
C TYR A 326 -16.33 13.36 -17.70
N THR A 327 -15.63 14.03 -16.80
CA THR A 327 -14.76 13.39 -15.82
C THR A 327 -15.38 13.48 -14.44
N VAL A 328 -15.56 12.34 -13.80
CA VAL A 328 -16.08 12.23 -12.44
C VAL A 328 -14.97 11.70 -11.55
N THR A 329 -14.56 12.48 -10.56
CA THR A 329 -13.62 12.02 -9.53
C THR A 329 -14.38 11.18 -8.50
N ILE A 330 -13.85 10.01 -8.21
CA ILE A 330 -14.38 9.04 -7.27
C ILE A 330 -13.38 8.84 -6.14
N THR A 331 -13.88 8.82 -4.91
CA THR A 331 -13.13 8.42 -3.72
C THR A 331 -13.70 7.08 -3.22
N TRP A 332 -12.82 6.18 -2.81
CA TRP A 332 -13.12 4.82 -2.37
C TRP A 332 -12.45 4.51 -1.02
N ASP A 333 -13.25 4.14 -0.01
CA ASP A 333 -12.79 3.81 1.34
C ASP A 333 -12.79 2.29 1.66
N GLY A 334 -12.93 1.45 0.63
CA GLY A 334 -13.03 0.00 0.77
C GLY A 334 -14.45 -0.53 1.03
N MET A 335 -15.44 0.34 1.28
CA MET A 335 -16.86 -0.05 1.43
C MET A 335 -17.86 0.96 0.85
N ASN A 336 -17.43 2.19 0.57
CA ASN A 336 -18.23 3.27 0.05
C ASN A 336 -17.52 3.95 -1.12
N VAL A 337 -18.30 4.18 -2.17
CA VAL A 337 -17.94 5.02 -3.30
C VAL A 337 -18.54 6.40 -3.06
N SER A 338 -17.75 7.46 -3.21
CA SER A 338 -18.23 8.84 -3.09
C SER A 338 -17.75 9.75 -4.21
N SER A 339 -18.53 10.79 -4.48
CA SER A 339 -18.18 11.90 -5.38
C SER A 339 -18.78 13.19 -4.81
N GLY A 340 -17.92 14.05 -4.26
CA GLY A 340 -18.37 15.22 -3.50
C GLY A 340 -19.28 14.83 -2.33
N PRO A 341 -20.50 15.37 -2.20
CA PRO A 341 -21.41 15.05 -1.10
C PRO A 341 -22.17 13.72 -1.28
N ILE A 342 -22.06 13.08 -2.45
CA ILE A 342 -22.80 11.84 -2.78
C ILE A 342 -21.96 10.65 -2.32
N SER A 343 -22.59 9.68 -1.65
CA SER A 343 -21.95 8.43 -1.27
C SER A 343 -22.90 7.24 -1.42
N GLN A 344 -22.35 6.07 -1.75
CA GLN A 344 -23.07 4.81 -1.81
C GLN A 344 -22.19 3.69 -1.25
N SER A 345 -22.77 2.91 -0.34
CA SER A 345 -22.14 1.67 0.13
C SER A 345 -22.26 0.56 -0.90
N THR A 346 -21.14 -0.12 -1.14
CA THR A 346 -20.98 -1.16 -2.15
C THR A 346 -19.75 -2.01 -1.83
N THR A 347 -19.77 -3.30 -2.18
CA THR A 347 -18.67 -4.25 -1.92
C THR A 347 -18.50 -5.16 -3.12
N GLY A 348 -17.27 -5.63 -3.37
CA GLY A 348 -16.97 -6.46 -4.54
C GLY A 348 -16.78 -5.64 -5.81
N ASP A 349 -16.87 -6.29 -6.96
CA ASP A 349 -16.71 -5.64 -8.27
C ASP A 349 -17.63 -4.41 -8.42
N GLN A 350 -17.01 -3.28 -8.75
CA GLN A 350 -17.70 -2.01 -8.89
C GLN A 350 -18.08 -1.80 -10.35
N VAL A 351 -19.38 -1.87 -10.65
CA VAL A 351 -19.91 -1.65 -11.99
C VAL A 351 -20.46 -0.24 -12.10
N TYR A 352 -19.72 0.61 -12.81
CA TYR A 352 -20.17 1.95 -13.17
C TYR A 352 -20.87 1.92 -14.51
N GLN A 353 -21.82 2.82 -14.67
CA GLN A 353 -22.60 3.00 -15.87
C GLN A 353 -22.58 4.46 -16.30
N CYS A 354 -22.07 4.74 -17.49
CA CYS A 354 -22.36 6.00 -18.16
C CYS A 354 -23.64 5.85 -18.98
N ARG A 355 -24.58 6.78 -18.77
CA ARG A 355 -25.84 6.87 -19.49
C ARG A 355 -25.95 8.24 -20.16
N VAL A 356 -26.20 8.24 -21.46
CA VAL A 356 -26.48 9.42 -22.27
C VAL A 356 -27.88 9.30 -22.84
N ALA A 357 -28.67 10.37 -22.79
CA ALA A 357 -29.96 10.45 -23.47
C ALA A 357 -30.05 11.76 -24.26
N ASP A 358 -30.58 11.74 -25.47
CA ASP A 358 -30.87 12.98 -26.20
C ASP A 358 -31.96 13.79 -25.48
N HIS A 359 -31.97 15.10 -25.72
CA HIS A 359 -32.92 16.05 -25.15
C HIS A 359 -33.66 16.78 -26.27
N PRO A 360 -34.97 17.09 -26.14
CA PRO A 360 -35.83 16.93 -24.96
C PRO A 360 -36.45 15.56 -24.74
N ASP A 361 -36.58 14.76 -25.80
CA ASP A 361 -37.51 13.63 -25.80
C ASP A 361 -36.89 12.30 -25.33
N SER A 362 -35.55 12.21 -25.19
CA SER A 362 -34.85 10.96 -24.86
C SER A 362 -35.21 9.80 -25.79
N ASN A 363 -35.29 10.07 -27.09
CA ASN A 363 -35.60 9.11 -28.15
C ASN A 363 -34.56 7.97 -28.26
N ALA A 364 -33.32 8.24 -27.85
CA ALA A 364 -32.19 7.33 -27.80
C ALA A 364 -31.48 7.43 -26.45
N ILE A 365 -31.37 6.29 -25.77
CA ILE A 365 -30.64 6.15 -24.51
C ILE A 365 -29.45 5.22 -24.77
N ARG A 366 -28.24 5.72 -24.51
CA ARG A 366 -26.99 4.99 -24.63
C ARG A 366 -26.45 4.67 -23.27
N ILE A 367 -25.94 3.46 -23.13
CA ILE A 367 -25.44 2.93 -21.88
C ILE A 367 -24.13 2.22 -22.18
N ARG A 368 -23.08 2.59 -21.44
CA ARG A 368 -21.79 1.90 -21.45
C ARG A 368 -21.36 1.67 -20.02
N ASN A 369 -20.95 0.44 -19.72
CA ASN A 369 -20.52 0.07 -18.38
C ASN A 369 -19.00 -0.11 -18.33
N VAL A 370 -18.41 0.15 -17.18
CA VAL A 370 -17.03 -0.23 -16.85
C VAL A 370 -17.03 -0.92 -15.50
N THR A 371 -16.19 -1.94 -15.35
CA THR A 371 -16.09 -2.73 -14.12
C THR A 371 -14.69 -2.59 -13.55
N ILE A 372 -14.60 -2.25 -12.27
CA ILE A 372 -13.36 -2.23 -11.51
C ILE A 372 -13.38 -3.42 -10.55
N LYS A 373 -12.31 -4.22 -10.58
CA LYS A 373 -12.17 -5.43 -9.76
C LYS A 373 -11.78 -5.09 -8.33
N VAL A 374 -12.58 -5.54 -7.36
CA VAL A 374 -12.36 -5.28 -5.94
C VAL A 374 -12.74 -6.51 -5.12
N PRO A 375 -11.95 -6.91 -4.12
CA PRO A 375 -12.32 -8.01 -3.23
C PRO A 375 -13.66 -7.75 -2.53
N ALA A 376 -14.55 -8.74 -2.55
CA ALA A 376 -15.87 -8.63 -1.95
C ALA A 376 -15.88 -8.82 -0.43
N THR A 377 -14.90 -9.55 0.10
CA THR A 377 -14.85 -9.95 1.51
C THR A 377 -13.53 -9.53 2.16
N ALA A 378 -13.59 -9.16 3.44
CA ALA A 378 -12.39 -8.97 4.24
C ALA A 378 -11.70 -10.31 4.53
N PRO A 379 -10.36 -10.34 4.71
CA PRO A 379 -9.64 -11.55 5.13
C PRO A 379 -10.17 -12.07 6.48
N SER A 380 -10.51 -13.35 6.57
CA SER A 380 -11.11 -13.91 7.79
C SER A 380 -10.08 -14.45 8.78
N SER A 381 -10.48 -14.64 10.05
CA SER A 381 -9.64 -15.24 11.09
C SER A 381 -8.31 -14.52 11.36
N LEU A 382 -8.29 -13.19 11.29
CA LEU A 382 -7.13 -12.39 11.66
C LEU A 382 -6.80 -12.59 13.15
N THR A 383 -5.61 -13.13 13.44
CA THR A 383 -5.16 -13.51 14.78
C THR A 383 -3.71 -13.13 15.03
N GLU A 384 -3.37 -12.83 16.28
CA GLU A 384 -1.99 -12.71 16.74
C GLU A 384 -1.43 -14.11 17.02
N ILE A 385 -0.25 -14.41 16.47
CA ILE A 385 0.43 -15.70 16.64
C ILE A 385 1.71 -15.61 17.45
N ASN A 386 2.33 -14.42 17.50
CA ASN A 386 3.50 -14.16 18.33
C ASN A 386 3.63 -12.65 18.59
N LYS A 387 4.14 -12.27 19.77
CA LYS A 387 4.45 -10.89 20.10
C LYS A 387 5.67 -10.78 21.01
N THR A 388 6.43 -9.71 20.84
CA THR A 388 7.57 -9.35 21.68
C THR A 388 7.40 -7.92 22.21
N THR A 389 8.46 -7.36 22.79
CA THR A 389 8.51 -5.94 23.18
C THR A 389 8.50 -5.01 21.96
N THR A 390 8.99 -5.45 20.81
CA THR A 390 9.14 -4.59 19.61
C THR A 390 8.52 -5.15 18.35
N ASN A 391 7.99 -6.38 18.38
CA ASN A 391 7.50 -7.05 17.17
C ASN A 391 6.13 -7.69 17.45
N ILE A 392 5.26 -7.70 16.44
CA ILE A 392 4.00 -8.45 16.45
C ILE A 392 3.92 -9.27 15.17
N THR A 393 3.59 -10.55 15.27
CA THR A 393 3.30 -11.40 14.12
C THR A 393 1.82 -11.74 14.11
N VAL A 394 1.16 -11.46 12.99
CA VAL A 394 -0.26 -11.75 12.76
C VAL A 394 -0.43 -12.69 11.58
N SER A 395 -1.52 -13.46 11.60
CA SER A 395 -1.92 -14.36 10.50
C SER A 395 -3.42 -14.27 10.22
N TRP A 396 -3.83 -14.60 9.00
CA TRP A 396 -5.22 -14.61 8.55
C TRP A 396 -5.47 -15.76 7.57
N THR A 397 -6.73 -15.98 7.23
CA THR A 397 -7.13 -16.91 6.15
C THR A 397 -6.99 -16.16 4.83
N ALA A 398 -6.07 -16.62 3.97
CA ALA A 398 -5.92 -16.06 2.64
C ALA A 398 -7.17 -16.31 1.78
N LEU A 399 -7.55 -15.31 1.00
CA LEU A 399 -8.50 -15.41 -0.09
C LEU A 399 -7.88 -16.17 -1.27
N ASP A 400 -8.74 -16.73 -2.13
CA ASP A 400 -8.31 -17.37 -3.37
C ASP A 400 -7.64 -16.35 -4.29
N SER A 401 -6.66 -16.80 -5.09
CA SER A 401 -5.92 -15.93 -6.02
C SER A 401 -6.79 -15.35 -7.15
N SER A 402 -8.03 -15.83 -7.32
CA SER A 402 -9.02 -15.20 -8.21
C SER A 402 -9.65 -13.95 -7.60
N ASP A 403 -9.64 -13.85 -6.28
CA ASP A 403 -10.41 -12.87 -5.51
C ASP A 403 -9.51 -11.76 -4.93
N ALA A 404 -8.21 -12.02 -4.82
CA ALA A 404 -7.22 -11.06 -4.35
C ALA A 404 -5.85 -11.28 -5.00
N ASP A 405 -5.22 -10.17 -5.39
CA ASP A 405 -3.85 -10.14 -5.91
C ASP A 405 -2.82 -10.00 -4.78
N GLY A 406 -3.24 -9.48 -3.62
CA GLY A 406 -2.39 -9.31 -2.43
C GLY A 406 -3.13 -8.71 -1.24
N TYR A 407 -2.37 -8.26 -0.24
CA TYR A 407 -2.87 -7.67 1.00
C TYR A 407 -2.14 -6.39 1.38
N VAL A 408 -2.86 -5.47 2.01
CA VAL A 408 -2.30 -4.29 2.65
C VAL A 408 -2.59 -4.34 4.14
N VAL A 409 -1.54 -4.18 4.94
CA VAL A 409 -1.57 -4.21 6.40
C VAL A 409 -1.26 -2.82 6.92
N ASN A 410 -2.23 -2.17 7.55
CA ASN A 410 -2.08 -0.87 8.19
C ASN A 410 -2.08 -1.04 9.71
N VAL A 411 -1.07 -0.49 10.37
CA VAL A 411 -0.88 -0.55 11.82
C VAL A 411 -0.93 0.87 12.35
N THR A 412 -1.86 1.13 13.25
CA THR A 412 -2.02 2.44 13.88
C THR A 412 -1.95 2.35 15.40
N SER A 413 -1.53 3.42 16.05
CA SER A 413 -1.55 3.56 17.51
C SER A 413 -1.84 5.02 17.86
N ASP A 414 -2.44 5.24 19.03
CA ASP A 414 -2.71 6.60 19.53
C ASP A 414 -1.43 7.39 19.87
N THR A 415 -0.30 6.70 20.03
CA THR A 415 0.94 7.27 20.60
C THR A 415 2.18 7.11 19.72
N ASP A 416 2.05 6.44 18.56
CA ASP A 416 3.18 6.06 17.71
C ASP A 416 2.87 6.32 16.23
N THR A 417 3.92 6.41 15.41
CA THR A 417 3.76 6.56 13.97
C THR A 417 3.21 5.27 13.36
N GLY A 418 2.14 5.37 12.58
CA GLY A 418 1.58 4.22 11.88
C GLY A 418 2.55 3.66 10.82
N GLN A 419 2.42 2.37 10.52
CA GLN A 419 3.13 1.71 9.42
C GLN A 419 2.12 1.05 8.49
N THR A 420 2.35 1.12 7.18
CA THR A 420 1.54 0.41 6.18
C THR A 420 2.46 -0.45 5.32
N VAL A 421 2.11 -1.70 5.13
CA VAL A 421 2.90 -2.68 4.35
C VAL A 421 2.01 -3.33 3.31
N GLN A 422 2.47 -3.34 2.06
CA GLN A 422 1.86 -4.09 0.95
C GLN A 422 2.55 -5.44 0.78
N LEU A 423 1.75 -6.48 0.58
CA LEU A 423 2.17 -7.87 0.39
C LEU A 423 1.55 -8.39 -0.91
N GLU A 424 2.38 -8.91 -1.80
CA GLU A 424 1.92 -9.53 -3.05
C GLU A 424 1.56 -11.01 -2.86
N GLY A 425 0.58 -11.47 -3.64
CA GLY A 425 0.19 -12.88 -3.74
C GLY A 425 -0.60 -13.40 -2.55
N SER A 426 -0.55 -14.71 -2.35
CA SER A 426 -1.35 -15.43 -1.35
C SER A 426 -0.71 -15.45 0.05
N ASN A 427 0.03 -14.40 0.42
CA ASN A 427 0.63 -14.29 1.75
C ASN A 427 -0.46 -14.24 2.83
N ASN A 428 -0.28 -15.00 3.91
CA ASN A 428 -1.28 -15.17 4.96
C ASN A 428 -0.77 -14.80 6.37
N ALA A 429 0.46 -14.32 6.48
CA ALA A 429 1.06 -13.88 7.73
C ALA A 429 2.12 -12.80 7.49
N ILE A 430 2.33 -11.95 8.48
CA ILE A 430 3.37 -10.91 8.48
C ILE A 430 3.91 -10.68 9.89
N THR A 431 5.22 -10.40 9.98
CA THR A 431 5.86 -9.88 11.19
C THR A 431 6.09 -8.37 11.05
N LEU A 432 5.42 -7.61 11.90
CA LEU A 432 5.56 -6.16 12.09
C LEU A 432 6.73 -5.92 13.05
N ASN A 433 7.73 -5.16 12.62
CA ASN A 433 8.94 -4.88 13.39
C ASN A 433 8.96 -3.42 13.87
N GLU A 434 9.96 -3.10 14.70
CA GLU A 434 10.25 -1.72 15.15
C GLU A 434 9.11 -1.03 15.90
N LEU A 435 8.24 -1.81 16.55
CA LEU A 435 7.20 -1.32 17.43
C LEU A 435 7.77 -0.92 18.80
N ARG A 436 7.07 -0.05 19.51
CA ARG A 436 7.38 0.33 20.89
C ARG A 436 6.68 -0.61 21.87
N GLY A 437 7.39 -0.98 22.94
CA GLY A 437 6.85 -1.89 23.96
C GLY A 437 5.84 -1.23 24.90
N GLY A 438 4.86 -2.01 25.33
CA GLY A 438 3.78 -1.58 26.23
C GLY A 438 2.66 -0.80 25.54
N ILE A 439 2.69 -0.67 24.21
CA ILE A 439 1.74 0.09 23.42
C ILE A 439 0.72 -0.83 22.75
N THR A 440 -0.54 -0.40 22.73
CA THR A 440 -1.61 -1.08 21.97
C THR A 440 -1.61 -0.56 20.54
N TYR A 441 -1.52 -1.50 19.60
CA TYR A 441 -1.62 -1.26 18.17
C TYR A 441 -2.93 -1.81 17.63
N SER A 442 -3.56 -1.06 16.73
CA SER A 442 -4.68 -1.51 15.91
C SER A 442 -4.14 -1.93 14.55
N ILE A 443 -4.24 -3.23 14.24
CA ILE A 443 -3.74 -3.83 13.02
C ILE A 443 -4.93 -4.12 12.11
N THR A 444 -4.93 -3.52 10.94
CA THR A 444 -5.98 -3.64 9.93
C THR A 444 -5.42 -4.30 8.67
N VAL A 445 -6.07 -5.36 8.19
CA VAL A 445 -5.68 -6.08 6.98
C VAL A 445 -6.80 -5.96 5.94
N ARG A 446 -6.46 -5.55 4.72
CA ARG A 446 -7.35 -5.49 3.55
C ARG A 446 -6.75 -6.32 2.42
N ALA A 447 -7.56 -7.09 1.74
CA ALA A 447 -7.16 -7.68 0.46
C ALA A 447 -7.28 -6.61 -0.65
N TYR A 448 -6.57 -6.78 -1.76
CA TYR A 448 -6.73 -5.90 -2.93
C TYR A 448 -6.73 -6.62 -4.27
N GLN A 449 -7.31 -5.95 -5.27
CA GLN A 449 -7.15 -6.20 -6.70
C GLN A 449 -6.79 -4.87 -7.38
N GLN A 450 -7.67 -4.30 -8.22
CA GLN A 450 -7.48 -2.94 -8.73
C GLN A 450 -7.74 -1.88 -7.66
N LEU A 451 -8.55 -2.21 -6.64
CA LEU A 451 -8.79 -1.39 -5.46
C LEU A 451 -8.76 -2.25 -4.17
N LEU A 452 -8.65 -1.59 -3.02
CA LEU A 452 -8.71 -2.20 -1.69
C LEU A 452 -10.12 -2.71 -1.38
N GLY A 453 -10.23 -3.90 -0.82
CA GLY A 453 -11.49 -4.45 -0.30
C GLY A 453 -11.81 -4.02 1.13
N PRO A 454 -12.84 -4.66 1.74
CA PRO A 454 -13.19 -4.47 3.14
C PRO A 454 -12.06 -4.89 4.10
N ALA A 455 -12.08 -4.32 5.31
CA ALA A 455 -11.05 -4.50 6.33
C ALA A 455 -11.41 -5.52 7.41
N SER A 456 -10.38 -6.22 7.89
CA SER A 456 -10.40 -6.96 9.16
C SER A 456 -9.44 -6.29 10.14
N THR A 457 -9.85 -6.11 11.40
CA THR A 457 -9.07 -5.37 12.41
C THR A 457 -8.93 -6.18 13.69
N ILE A 458 -7.73 -6.14 14.29
CA ILE A 458 -7.43 -6.68 15.62
C ILE A 458 -6.64 -5.64 16.42
N SER A 459 -6.82 -5.62 17.75
CA SER A 459 -6.00 -4.80 18.66
C SER A 459 -5.07 -5.68 19.47
N VAL A 460 -3.77 -5.36 19.45
CA VAL A 460 -2.72 -6.16 20.10
C VAL A 460 -1.79 -5.22 20.87
N GLN A 461 -1.53 -5.55 22.14
CA GLN A 461 -0.56 -4.81 22.96
C GLN A 461 0.80 -5.52 22.97
N THR A 462 1.86 -4.79 22.62
CA THR A 462 3.27 -5.26 22.74
C THR A 462 3.65 -5.45 24.20
N LEU A 463 4.65 -6.30 24.46
CA LEU A 463 5.14 -6.50 25.82
C LEU A 463 5.77 -5.21 26.37
N PRO A 464 5.60 -4.89 27.66
CA PRO A 464 6.13 -3.67 28.27
C PRO A 464 7.66 -3.58 28.15
N VAL A 465 8.18 -2.37 27.86
CA VAL A 465 9.62 -2.10 27.92
C VAL A 465 10.03 -2.00 29.39
N ILE A 466 10.88 -2.93 29.86
CA ILE A 466 11.43 -2.87 31.22
C ILE A 466 12.53 -1.79 31.25
N ASN A 467 12.12 -0.53 31.40
CA ASN A 467 13.03 0.58 31.65
C ASN A 467 13.40 0.58 33.13
N SER A 468 14.56 0.00 33.44
CA SER A 468 15.25 0.11 34.74
C SER A 468 14.35 -0.14 35.96
N ILE A 469 14.16 -1.42 36.30
CA ILE A 469 13.95 -1.70 37.73
C ILE A 469 15.26 -1.32 38.40
N ASN A 470 15.22 -0.46 39.40
CA ASN A 470 16.34 -0.27 40.30
C ASN A 470 16.42 -1.55 41.13
N TRP A 471 17.19 -2.53 40.65
CA TRP A 471 17.21 -3.91 41.15
C TRP A 471 17.86 -3.96 42.55
N THR A 472 17.10 -3.71 43.62
CA THR A 472 17.46 -4.18 44.96
C THR A 472 17.15 -5.67 45.05
N LEU A 473 18.07 -6.51 44.56
CA LEU A 473 17.96 -7.98 44.56
C LEU A 473 17.94 -8.62 45.97
N VAL A 474 18.11 -7.85 47.05
CA VAL A 474 17.88 -8.30 48.43
C VAL A 474 17.16 -7.19 49.16
N SER A 475 15.91 -7.42 49.57
CA SER A 475 15.11 -6.38 50.22
C SER A 475 15.27 -6.38 51.73
N SER A 476 15.49 -7.55 52.35
CA SER A 476 15.50 -7.66 53.81
C SER A 476 16.06 -8.98 54.33
N ILE A 477 16.60 -8.92 55.55
CA ILE A 477 17.01 -10.06 56.36
C ILE A 477 16.14 -10.04 57.61
N THR A 478 15.49 -11.16 57.93
CA THR A 478 14.70 -11.31 59.15
C THR A 478 15.20 -12.50 59.96
N GLN A 479 15.59 -12.27 61.22
CA GLN A 479 15.94 -13.36 62.12
C GLN A 479 14.66 -14.01 62.65
N LEU A 480 14.51 -15.32 62.47
CA LEU A 480 13.36 -16.07 63.00
C LEU A 480 13.63 -16.60 64.41
N ASN A 481 14.88 -16.96 64.72
CA ASN A 481 15.35 -17.35 66.06
C ASN A 481 16.89 -17.31 66.15
N ASN A 482 17.44 -17.73 67.29
CA ASN A 482 18.87 -17.72 67.62
C ASN A 482 19.76 -18.55 66.66
N THR A 483 19.17 -19.36 65.77
CA THR A 483 19.89 -20.24 64.84
C THR A 483 19.36 -20.19 63.41
N GLN A 484 18.35 -19.36 63.12
CA GLN A 484 17.64 -19.38 61.84
C GLN A 484 17.37 -17.96 61.34
N TYR A 485 17.81 -17.72 60.10
CA TYR A 485 17.64 -16.48 59.38
C TYR A 485 16.80 -16.72 58.13
N ARG A 486 15.90 -15.79 57.84
CA ARG A 486 15.10 -15.71 56.62
C ARG A 486 15.62 -14.56 55.77
N ILE A 487 16.04 -14.88 54.56
CA ILE A 487 16.52 -13.91 53.58
C ILE A 487 15.50 -13.86 52.44
N ASP A 488 15.02 -12.66 52.15
CA ASP A 488 14.03 -12.40 51.11
C ASP A 488 14.70 -11.76 49.89
N CYS A 489 14.49 -12.38 48.73
CA CYS A 489 14.93 -11.91 47.42
C CYS A 489 13.69 -11.66 46.57
N LEU A 490 13.45 -10.39 46.23
CA LEU A 490 12.34 -9.99 45.39
C LEU A 490 12.71 -10.17 43.92
N THR A 491 11.88 -10.90 43.18
CA THR A 491 12.05 -11.12 41.74
C THR A 491 10.78 -10.79 40.98
N THR A 492 10.88 -10.51 39.68
CA THR A 492 9.73 -10.13 38.84
C THR A 492 9.02 -11.36 38.27
N THR A 493 7.82 -11.16 37.73
CA THR A 493 7.02 -12.24 37.10
C THR A 493 7.53 -12.71 35.74
N ASP A 494 8.52 -12.04 35.15
CA ASP A 494 9.15 -12.44 33.87
C ASP A 494 10.17 -13.59 34.03
N ILE A 495 10.21 -14.19 35.22
CA ILE A 495 11.18 -15.18 35.66
C ILE A 495 10.37 -16.33 36.27
N ASP A 496 10.72 -17.59 35.96
CA ASP A 496 10.18 -18.73 36.68
C ASP A 496 10.95 -18.87 38.02
N PRO A 497 10.33 -18.55 39.18
CA PRO A 497 11.02 -18.58 40.47
C PRO A 497 11.53 -19.97 40.87
N SER A 498 11.04 -21.03 40.21
CA SER A 498 11.46 -22.41 40.47
C SER A 498 12.69 -22.85 39.68
N THR A 499 12.95 -22.27 38.50
CA THR A 499 14.08 -22.66 37.64
C THR A 499 15.15 -21.59 37.51
N ASP A 500 14.76 -20.32 37.60
CA ASP A 500 15.61 -19.21 37.19
C ASP A 500 16.20 -18.47 38.40
N VAL A 501 15.79 -18.83 39.62
CA VAL A 501 16.30 -18.27 40.88
C VAL A 501 17.01 -19.35 41.68
N TYR A 502 18.28 -19.14 41.97
CA TYR A 502 19.08 -20.03 42.80
C TYR A 502 19.94 -19.25 43.79
N TRP A 503 20.30 -19.92 44.88
CA TRP A 503 21.04 -19.31 45.98
C TRP A 503 22.44 -19.90 46.07
N LEU A 504 23.44 -19.08 46.40
CA LEU A 504 24.76 -19.53 46.81
C LEU A 504 24.94 -19.25 48.29
N VAL A 505 25.15 -20.28 49.11
CA VAL A 505 25.51 -20.14 50.53
C VAL A 505 26.96 -20.57 50.67
N ASN A 506 27.86 -19.64 51.01
CA ASN A 506 29.31 -19.85 51.03
C ASN A 506 29.84 -20.50 49.74
N GLY A 507 29.28 -20.11 48.58
CA GLY A 507 29.64 -20.65 47.27
C GLY A 507 28.99 -22.00 46.90
N VAL A 508 28.19 -22.60 47.80
CA VAL A 508 27.45 -23.84 47.51
C VAL A 508 26.06 -23.51 47.01
N MET A 509 25.70 -24.03 45.83
CA MET A 509 24.37 -23.86 45.24
C MET A 509 23.29 -24.54 46.10
N LYS A 510 22.22 -23.81 46.38
CA LYS A 510 21.00 -24.28 47.03
C LYS A 510 19.81 -23.96 46.13
N SER A 511 18.97 -24.97 45.90
CA SER A 511 17.71 -24.80 45.17
C SER A 511 16.72 -23.99 46.01
N SER A 512 16.00 -23.06 45.37
CA SER A 512 14.88 -22.38 46.01
C SER A 512 13.81 -23.42 46.38
N SER A 513 13.18 -23.29 47.54
CA SER A 513 12.09 -24.21 47.93
C SER A 513 10.83 -23.50 48.39
N ASN A 514 10.82 -22.16 48.48
CA ASN A 514 9.64 -21.44 48.93
C ASN A 514 9.59 -20.02 48.33
N TYR A 515 8.64 -19.80 47.42
CA TYR A 515 8.30 -18.50 46.85
C TYR A 515 6.82 -18.17 47.07
N SER A 516 6.51 -16.90 47.24
CA SER A 516 5.13 -16.41 47.39
C SER A 516 4.91 -15.14 46.57
N LEU A 517 3.76 -15.03 45.89
CA LEU A 517 3.34 -13.80 45.21
C LEU A 517 3.06 -12.69 46.24
N ILE A 518 3.69 -11.52 46.07
CA ILE A 518 3.39 -10.31 46.85
C ILE A 518 2.31 -9.48 46.16
N ASP A 519 2.39 -9.33 44.83
CA ASP A 519 1.44 -8.59 43.98
C ASP A 519 1.53 -9.11 42.53
N VAL A 520 0.73 -8.57 41.60
CA VAL A 520 0.58 -8.99 40.19
C VAL A 520 1.92 -9.12 39.45
N LEU A 521 2.99 -8.45 39.88
CA LEU A 521 4.28 -8.39 39.18
C LEU A 521 5.50 -8.84 40.03
N THR A 522 5.30 -9.32 41.25
CA THR A 522 6.43 -9.53 42.20
C THR A 522 6.34 -10.82 42.99
N TYR A 523 7.41 -11.62 42.94
CA TYR A 523 7.63 -12.80 43.78
C TYR A 523 8.56 -12.48 44.94
N ASN A 524 8.29 -13.07 46.11
CA ASN A 524 9.22 -13.16 47.23
C ASN A 524 9.84 -14.55 47.26
N ASN A 525 11.13 -14.65 46.94
CA ASN A 525 11.88 -15.89 47.09
C ASN A 525 12.57 -15.88 48.45
N THR A 526 12.32 -16.92 49.24
CA THR A 526 12.81 -16.98 50.62
C THR A 526 13.82 -18.10 50.80
N LEU A 527 14.94 -17.81 51.45
CA LEU A 527 15.91 -18.81 51.87
C LEU A 527 16.04 -18.81 53.39
N LEU A 528 15.97 -20.01 53.98
CA LEU A 528 16.28 -20.23 55.38
C LEU A 528 17.74 -20.63 55.53
N VAL A 529 18.51 -19.86 56.30
CA VAL A 529 19.94 -20.10 56.56
C VAL A 529 20.14 -20.37 58.04
N TYR A 530 20.93 -21.41 58.32
CA TYR A 530 21.33 -21.84 59.66
C TYR A 530 22.85 -21.66 59.80
N PRO A 531 23.34 -20.44 60.10
CA PRO A 531 24.77 -20.22 60.30
C PRO A 531 25.23 -21.00 61.55
N ASP A 532 26.39 -21.65 61.45
CA ASP A 532 27.00 -22.40 62.53
C ASP A 532 27.43 -21.42 63.66
N PRO A 533 27.05 -21.64 64.94
CA PRO A 533 27.30 -20.71 66.05
C PRO A 533 28.78 -20.40 66.36
N LEU A 534 29.74 -21.03 65.68
CA LEU A 534 31.17 -21.01 66.00
C LEU A 534 31.97 -19.90 65.30
N GLY A 535 31.33 -18.78 64.94
CA GLY A 535 32.04 -17.55 64.58
C GLY A 535 32.48 -17.43 63.11
N VAL A 536 31.82 -18.13 62.19
CA VAL A 536 32.09 -18.00 60.75
C VAL A 536 31.04 -17.11 60.10
N SER A 537 31.46 -16.04 59.43
CA SER A 537 30.55 -15.23 58.63
C SER A 537 30.00 -16.03 57.45
N VAL A 538 28.72 -15.88 57.16
CA VAL A 538 28.05 -16.60 56.07
C VAL A 538 27.74 -15.63 54.94
N ASN A 539 28.29 -15.88 53.76
CA ASN A 539 27.99 -15.14 52.54
C ASN A 539 26.83 -15.83 51.79
N VAL A 540 25.74 -15.11 51.60
CA VAL A 540 24.55 -15.58 50.87
C VAL A 540 24.33 -14.71 49.65
N THR A 541 24.29 -15.32 48.47
CA THR A 541 24.02 -14.63 47.20
C THR A 541 22.72 -15.13 46.60
N CYS A 542 21.78 -14.23 46.31
CA CYS A 542 20.65 -14.51 45.44
C CYS A 542 21.09 -14.31 43.98
N ILE A 543 20.81 -15.27 43.10
CA ILE A 543 21.07 -15.14 41.66
C ILE A 543 19.78 -15.39 40.90
N ALA A 544 19.44 -14.45 40.01
CA ALA A 544 18.30 -14.54 39.11
C ALA A 544 18.79 -14.52 37.64
N MET A 545 18.29 -15.44 36.83
CA MET A 545 18.55 -15.52 35.40
C MET A 545 17.43 -14.84 34.60
N ILE A 546 17.79 -13.91 33.71
CA ILE A 546 16.85 -13.18 32.87
C ILE A 546 17.42 -13.12 31.46
N GLY A 547 16.73 -13.72 30.49
CA GLY A 547 17.17 -13.72 29.10
C GLY A 547 18.61 -14.24 28.88
N GLY A 548 19.09 -15.13 29.76
CA GLY A 548 20.45 -15.68 29.73
C GLY A 548 21.53 -14.86 30.46
N VAL A 549 21.16 -13.75 31.12
CA VAL A 549 22.07 -12.93 31.94
C VAL A 549 21.82 -13.20 33.43
N ASN A 550 22.90 -13.41 34.20
CA ASN A 550 22.85 -13.60 35.65
C ASN A 550 22.91 -12.27 36.39
N TYR A 551 21.88 -11.95 37.17
CA TYR A 551 21.86 -10.85 38.12
C TYR A 551 22.08 -11.41 39.52
N ASN A 552 22.98 -10.81 40.30
CA ASN A 552 23.29 -11.29 41.64
C ASN A 552 23.39 -10.16 42.67
N GLN A 553 23.09 -10.51 43.92
CA GLN A 553 23.33 -9.66 45.08
C GLN A 553 23.71 -10.54 46.26
N SER A 554 24.79 -10.16 46.95
CA SER A 554 25.30 -10.88 48.12
C SER A 554 25.05 -10.12 49.41
N VAL A 555 24.78 -10.86 50.48
CA VAL A 555 24.75 -10.39 51.85
C VAL A 555 25.70 -11.24 52.70
N ILE A 556 26.52 -10.58 53.52
CA ILE A 556 27.38 -11.26 54.49
C ILE A 556 26.72 -11.13 55.86
N LEU A 557 26.38 -12.26 56.48
CA LEU A 557 26.02 -12.33 57.88
C LEU A 557 27.32 -12.38 58.69
N HIS A 558 27.68 -11.26 59.34
CA HIS A 558 28.92 -11.18 60.10
C HIS A 558 28.85 -11.97 61.41
N ALA A 559 29.89 -12.76 61.66
CA ALA A 559 30.14 -13.30 62.98
C ALA A 559 30.68 -12.20 63.91
N PRO A 560 30.33 -12.19 65.21
CA PRO A 560 30.87 -11.24 66.18
C PRO A 560 32.40 -11.34 66.26
N SER A 561 33.08 -10.19 66.33
CA SER A 561 34.55 -10.06 66.30
C SER A 561 35.27 -10.40 67.61
N GLY A 562 34.58 -10.96 68.60
CA GLY A 562 35.11 -11.30 69.92
C GLY A 562 34.55 -10.42 71.04
N PRO A 563 34.76 -10.79 72.32
CA PRO A 563 34.15 -10.08 73.45
C PRO A 563 34.76 -8.68 73.63
N PRO A 564 34.05 -7.74 74.28
CA PRO A 564 34.61 -6.44 74.64
C PRO A 564 35.82 -6.60 75.56
N ASN A 565 36.82 -5.73 75.36
CA ASN A 565 38.05 -5.76 76.14
C ASN A 565 37.91 -4.91 77.41
N ASN A 566 38.65 -5.28 78.46
CA ASN A 566 38.80 -4.48 79.69
C ASN A 566 37.46 -4.08 80.34
N VAL A 567 36.50 -5.01 80.38
CA VAL A 567 35.22 -4.80 81.08
C VAL A 567 35.51 -4.56 82.57
N ARG A 568 34.95 -3.48 83.13
CA ARG A 568 35.07 -3.11 84.54
C ARG A 568 33.69 -2.73 85.09
N GLY A 569 33.51 -2.97 86.38
CA GLY A 569 32.31 -2.55 87.10
C GLY A 569 32.69 -1.76 88.35
N PHE A 570 31.89 -0.75 88.66
CA PHE A 570 32.04 0.15 89.79
C PHE A 570 30.71 0.18 90.54
N ILE A 571 30.74 -0.21 91.81
CA ILE A 571 29.56 -0.10 92.67
C ILE A 571 29.35 1.38 92.96
N LEU A 572 28.21 1.93 92.56
CA LEU A 572 27.87 3.34 92.78
C LEU A 572 27.19 3.53 94.14
N ASN A 573 26.32 2.60 94.53
CA ASN A 573 25.66 2.55 95.83
C ASN A 573 25.07 1.13 96.07
N ALA A 574 24.32 0.95 97.17
CA ALA A 574 23.75 -0.33 97.57
C ALA A 574 22.77 -0.97 96.56
N THR A 575 22.31 -0.24 95.53
CA THR A 575 21.34 -0.74 94.54
C THR A 575 21.75 -0.45 93.09
N SER A 576 22.98 -0.02 92.82
CA SER A 576 23.42 0.26 91.45
C SER A 576 24.90 0.02 91.19
N ILE A 577 25.19 -0.49 90.00
CA ILE A 577 26.54 -0.79 89.50
C ILE A 577 26.70 -0.14 88.13
N LYS A 578 27.75 0.67 87.94
CA LYS A 578 28.17 1.15 86.63
C LYS A 578 29.14 0.15 86.00
N VAL A 579 28.89 -0.26 84.77
CA VAL A 579 29.74 -1.17 84.01
C VAL A 579 30.25 -0.44 82.76
N ASN A 580 31.54 -0.52 82.48
CA ASN A 580 32.12 0.04 81.26
C ASN A 580 33.15 -0.92 80.64
N TRP A 581 33.48 -0.70 79.38
CA TRP A 581 34.42 -1.54 78.62
C TRP A 581 35.13 -0.70 77.55
N THR A 582 36.14 -1.29 76.92
CA THR A 582 36.81 -0.68 75.77
C THR A 582 36.50 -1.47 74.51
N ASN A 583 36.00 -0.77 73.50
CA ASN A 583 35.70 -1.37 72.21
C ASN A 583 36.97 -1.92 71.53
N SER A 584 36.87 -3.10 70.93
CA SER A 584 37.97 -3.76 70.23
C SER A 584 37.83 -3.76 68.70
N SER A 585 36.66 -3.36 68.14
CA SER A 585 36.40 -3.33 66.68
C SER A 585 35.09 -2.59 66.32
N GLU A 586 34.73 -2.46 65.03
CA GLU A 586 33.43 -1.89 64.62
C GLU A 586 32.26 -2.75 65.13
N THR A 587 31.52 -2.24 66.13
CA THR A 587 30.35 -2.88 66.73
C THR A 587 29.18 -1.91 66.72
N ASN A 588 27.96 -2.35 66.43
CA ASN A 588 26.78 -1.48 66.47
C ASN A 588 26.13 -1.41 67.87
N GLY A 589 26.54 -2.27 68.81
CA GLY A 589 26.11 -2.18 70.21
C GLY A 589 26.52 -3.35 71.09
N TYR A 590 26.04 -3.32 72.33
CA TYR A 590 26.36 -4.27 73.40
C TYR A 590 25.11 -4.78 74.12
N VAL A 591 25.17 -6.04 74.55
CA VAL A 591 24.16 -6.67 75.43
C VAL A 591 24.81 -7.02 76.75
N ILE A 592 24.13 -6.69 77.84
CA ILE A 592 24.56 -6.92 79.21
C ILE A 592 23.54 -7.83 79.87
N GLU A 593 24.00 -9.00 80.27
CA GLU A 593 23.26 -9.95 81.07
C GLU A 593 23.78 -9.90 82.50
N TYR A 594 22.90 -9.79 83.48
CA TYR A 594 23.30 -9.88 84.88
C TYR A 594 22.38 -10.79 85.69
N THR A 595 22.99 -11.62 86.52
CA THR A 595 22.30 -12.62 87.33
C THR A 595 22.68 -12.53 88.79
N THR A 596 21.69 -12.61 89.66
CA THR A 596 21.87 -12.72 91.11
C THR A 596 21.65 -14.16 91.55
N GLY A 597 22.71 -14.82 92.03
CA GLY A 597 22.70 -16.20 92.54
C GLY A 597 21.74 -17.15 91.81
N ASP A 598 22.09 -17.60 90.60
CA ASP A 598 21.41 -18.60 89.74
C ASP A 598 19.88 -18.49 89.53
N VAL A 599 19.17 -17.49 90.06
CA VAL A 599 17.69 -17.49 90.09
C VAL A 599 17.06 -16.37 89.25
N THR A 600 17.65 -15.18 89.15
CA THR A 600 17.08 -14.07 88.35
C THR A 600 18.04 -13.61 87.26
N ARG A 601 17.60 -13.71 85.99
CA ARG A 601 18.34 -13.29 84.79
C ARG A 601 17.72 -12.02 84.22
N ASN A 602 18.49 -10.94 84.20
CA ASN A 602 18.10 -9.67 83.59
C ASN A 602 19.01 -9.36 82.39
N VAL A 603 18.43 -8.80 81.33
CA VAL A 603 19.13 -8.47 80.09
C VAL A 603 18.81 -7.04 79.68
N VAL A 604 19.84 -6.26 79.38
CA VAL A 604 19.75 -4.86 78.94
C VAL A 604 20.72 -4.62 77.79
N SER A 605 20.40 -3.70 76.88
CA SER A 605 21.25 -3.36 75.73
C SER A 605 21.62 -1.88 75.72
N THR A 606 22.81 -1.56 75.21
CA THR A 606 23.30 -0.17 75.02
C THR A 606 24.15 -0.07 73.76
N SER A 607 24.16 1.09 73.10
CA SER A 607 25.11 1.41 72.02
C SER A 607 26.36 2.14 72.52
N GLU A 608 26.39 2.52 73.80
CA GLU A 608 27.50 3.19 74.46
C GLU A 608 28.46 2.18 75.08
N ASP A 609 29.73 2.57 75.28
CA ASP A 609 30.76 1.74 75.93
C ASP A 609 30.59 1.66 77.48
N GLU A 610 29.46 2.11 78.00
CA GLU A 610 29.10 2.04 79.41
C GLU A 610 27.59 1.92 79.64
N ILE A 611 27.21 1.37 80.80
CA ILE A 611 25.82 1.30 81.28
C ILE A 611 25.77 1.38 82.81
N VAL A 612 24.69 1.94 83.36
CA VAL A 612 24.39 1.89 84.80
C VAL A 612 23.24 0.91 85.03
N LEU A 613 23.51 -0.16 85.77
CA LEU A 613 22.50 -1.11 86.23
C LEU A 613 21.90 -0.58 87.53
N THR A 614 20.58 -0.39 87.56
CA THR A 614 19.82 0.12 88.72
C THR A 614 18.90 -0.95 89.29
N ASP A 615 18.25 -0.65 90.42
CA ASP A 615 17.27 -1.53 91.08
C ASP A 615 17.82 -2.90 91.51
N LEU A 616 19.11 -2.95 91.80
CA LEU A 616 19.79 -4.16 92.28
C LEU A 616 19.45 -4.38 93.76
N SER A 617 19.27 -5.65 94.14
CA SER A 617 19.14 -6.06 95.54
C SER A 617 20.45 -5.82 96.32
N PRO A 618 20.41 -5.10 97.46
CA PRO A 618 21.57 -4.91 98.34
C PRO A 618 22.13 -6.24 98.87
N MET A 619 23.42 -6.26 99.23
CA MET A 619 24.10 -7.45 99.81
C MET A 619 24.01 -8.71 98.93
N SER A 620 23.90 -8.55 97.62
CA SER A 620 23.78 -9.66 96.67
C SER A 620 24.94 -9.68 95.67
N THR A 621 25.40 -10.87 95.30
CA THR A 621 26.46 -11.06 94.29
C THR A 621 25.85 -11.11 92.89
N TYR A 622 26.30 -10.23 92.00
CA TYR A 622 25.90 -10.21 90.59
C TYR A 622 27.02 -10.75 89.70
N THR A 623 26.67 -11.70 88.82
CA THR A 623 27.50 -12.08 87.68
C THR A 623 27.03 -11.30 86.47
N ILE A 624 27.92 -10.50 85.87
CA ILE A 624 27.61 -9.62 84.73
C ILE A 624 28.41 -10.10 83.52
N SER A 625 27.71 -10.39 82.43
CA SER A 625 28.22 -10.85 81.14
C SER A 625 27.97 -9.78 80.09
N VAL A 626 29.02 -9.33 79.40
CA VAL A 626 28.91 -8.32 78.33
C VAL A 626 29.24 -8.95 76.98
N TYR A 627 28.36 -8.75 76.00
CA TYR A 627 28.43 -9.27 74.63
C TYR A 627 28.46 -8.11 73.63
N SER A 628 29.31 -8.20 72.61
CA SER A 628 29.34 -7.27 71.46
C SER A 628 28.55 -7.83 70.28
N TYR A 629 27.95 -6.94 69.46
CA TYR A 629 27.34 -7.33 68.18
C TYR A 629 27.56 -6.28 67.09
N ILE A 630 27.60 -6.76 65.83
CA ILE A 630 27.63 -5.92 64.63
C ILE A 630 26.21 -5.79 64.12
N ASP A 631 25.56 -6.85 63.64
CA ASP A 631 24.23 -6.66 63.05
C ASP A 631 23.06 -7.01 64.00
N LEU A 632 23.20 -7.94 64.96
CA LEU A 632 22.11 -8.33 65.87
C LEU A 632 22.56 -9.00 67.19
N PRO A 633 21.77 -8.90 68.28
CA PRO A 633 22.07 -9.47 69.58
C PRO A 633 21.91 -11.01 69.58
N SER A 634 23.02 -11.74 69.45
CA SER A 634 23.07 -13.16 69.77
C SER A 634 23.49 -13.34 71.24
N VAL A 635 22.73 -14.08 72.04
CA VAL A 635 23.03 -14.30 73.46
C VAL A 635 24.09 -15.41 73.67
N ASN A 636 24.67 -15.93 72.60
CA ASN A 636 25.70 -16.97 72.63
C ASN A 636 27.01 -16.53 71.96
N SER A 637 27.31 -15.23 71.98
CA SER A 637 28.62 -14.70 71.57
C SER A 637 29.69 -15.01 72.63
N THR A 638 30.96 -14.93 72.23
CA THR A 638 32.10 -14.88 73.16
C THR A 638 31.87 -13.81 74.22
N VAL A 639 32.05 -14.15 75.50
CA VAL A 639 31.60 -13.34 76.65
C VAL A 639 32.75 -12.99 77.59
N THR A 640 32.73 -11.77 78.13
CA THR A 640 33.56 -11.41 79.29
C THR A 640 32.66 -11.37 80.53
N VAL A 641 33.03 -12.11 81.57
CA VAL A 641 32.24 -12.27 82.81
C VAL A 641 32.93 -11.58 83.98
N LEU A 642 32.17 -10.81 84.74
CA LEU A 642 32.61 -10.17 85.99
C LEU A 642 31.71 -10.60 87.15
N ARG A 643 32.28 -10.65 88.37
CA ARG A 643 31.54 -10.90 89.61
C ARG A 643 31.74 -9.76 90.60
N PHE A 644 30.65 -9.27 91.19
CA PHE A 644 30.65 -8.16 92.15
C PHE A 644 29.82 -8.49 93.39
N ASP A 645 30.32 -8.11 94.57
CA ASP A 645 29.61 -8.16 95.85
C ASP A 645 29.19 -6.75 96.29
N CYS A 646 27.88 -6.50 96.40
CA CYS A 646 27.36 -5.21 96.85
C CYS A 646 27.35 -5.12 98.39
N GLU A 647 28.47 -4.73 99.02
CA GLU A 647 28.53 -4.39 100.45
C GLU A 647 28.32 -2.89 100.73
N LEU A 648 27.79 -2.56 101.91
CA LEU A 648 27.62 -1.18 102.40
C LEU A 648 28.98 -0.58 102.78
N LEU A 649 29.29 0.62 102.26
CA LEU A 649 30.21 1.56 102.89
C LEU A 649 29.43 2.57 103.73
#